data_AF-A0A402WNX4-F1
#
_entry.id   AF-A0A402WNX4-F1
#
_cell.length_a   1.000
_cell.length_b   1.000
_cell.length_c   1.000
_cell.angle_alpha   90.00
_cell.angle_beta   90.00
_cell.angle_gamma   90.00
#
_symmetry.space_group_name_H-M   'P 1'
#
loop_
_entity.id
_entity.type
_entity.pdbx_description
1 polymer ?
#
loop_
_entity_poly.entity_id
_entity_poly.type
_entity_poly.pdbx_seq_one_letter_code
_entity_poly.pdbx_strand_id
1 'polypeptide(L)'
;QFRVTVPEDVNSVRLSIDGGATWVKATQGAAGTWGYTWPDDVKDGKYTLQVEATDKAGNTITQMLEFTIDTTLSIPTIELDSKDDTGTQGDELTHRTQPKFILQHIDVDAVSVMVSVEHGGVTSTFDAIKGASGWSFTPTAPWGDGGYTLTVTVEDKAGNVSHSAPLTVTVDTQTAINSIELVNDTGIPDDNLTNAVRPHFRVTVPDDVNAVRLSIDGGKTWVDAKRTSAGVWDYSWLTDVTEGVHTLTVEATDVAGNTVKETMSFTVDTTLSVPLIALDSADDSGVRGDELTRVNRPTFLLDNIDNDVRHVTVEVQYGSTREVLKATQGANGRWSFTPAGDWADGQYTLTVKVEDEAGNIRQSAPLTVTVDTQTAIDGIELVNDHGISGDNLTNALRPEFRVTTPGDVNTVRLSLDGDTNWVNATKNAAGVWEYNWPGDVGEGKHTLTVEATDAAGNTATRTLEFTIDTTLSVPVITLDSADDSGNRGDNVTSVRSPGFTIENIDPDANRVTVQIAHDGSSREVELTQTGGRWHFTPDSAWTDGSYTLTVKVEDNAGNIRYSTPLDVKVDTHTSINRIELVNDNGVPDDNLTNEMRPQFRVTVPEDVTVVRLSLDGSGDWVNATAGATKGEWNYSWSSDVGEGKHVLTVEVTDAAGNTATKTLDFRIDTRLSEPVITLNSADDTGVPGDGLTSRAQPSFTLQDIDADVVRVTVSVEHGGRTETFDVLQGAGGWIFTPAAAWTDGSYTLKVTVEDEAGNIRHSAPLDVKVDTQ
;
A
#
# COMPACT_ATOMS: atom_id res chain seq x y z
N GLN A 1 -73.29 75.84 94.72
CA GLN A 1 -73.40 76.77 95.86
C GLN A 1 -73.84 78.14 95.34
N PHE A 2 -74.71 78.86 96.06
CA PHE A 2 -75.11 80.22 95.70
C PHE A 2 -74.80 81.21 96.82
N ARG A 3 -74.33 82.40 96.42
CA ARG A 3 -74.11 83.54 97.28
C ARG A 3 -75.01 84.69 96.80
N VAL A 4 -75.74 85.28 97.72
CA VAL A 4 -76.68 86.38 97.48
C VAL A 4 -76.22 87.59 98.29
N THR A 5 -76.16 88.76 97.65
CA THR A 5 -75.83 90.02 98.31
C THR A 5 -77.08 90.90 98.35
N VAL A 6 -77.39 91.46 99.52
CA VAL A 6 -78.60 92.25 99.80
C VAL A 6 -78.25 93.45 100.70
N PRO A 7 -79.08 94.52 100.73
CA PRO A 7 -78.94 95.63 101.68
C PRO A 7 -78.96 95.18 103.16
N GLU A 8 -78.30 95.94 104.05
CA GLU A 8 -78.11 95.55 105.47
C GLU A 8 -79.40 95.52 106.31
N ASP A 9 -80.47 96.16 105.85
CA ASP A 9 -81.79 96.14 106.47
C ASP A 9 -82.58 94.85 106.18
N VAL A 10 -82.05 93.93 105.36
CA VAL A 10 -82.60 92.59 105.10
C VAL A 10 -82.38 91.64 106.28
N ASN A 11 -83.47 91.05 106.80
CA ASN A 11 -83.44 90.09 107.91
C ASN A 11 -83.67 88.63 107.50
N SER A 12 -84.09 88.37 106.25
CA SER A 12 -84.36 87.02 105.74
C SER A 12 -84.09 86.94 104.24
N VAL A 13 -83.36 85.91 103.80
CA VAL A 13 -83.21 85.54 102.39
C VAL A 13 -83.56 84.07 102.22
N ARG A 14 -84.43 83.74 101.27
CA ARG A 14 -84.75 82.38 100.87
C ARG A 14 -84.46 82.18 99.38
N LEU A 15 -84.05 80.96 99.02
CA LEU A 15 -83.72 80.56 97.65
C LEU A 15 -84.56 79.35 97.25
N SER A 16 -84.84 79.22 95.96
CA SER A 16 -85.53 78.08 95.35
C SER A 16 -84.88 77.80 94.00
N ILE A 17 -84.68 76.53 93.63
CA ILE A 17 -84.16 76.14 92.31
C ILE A 17 -85.22 75.44 91.44
N ASP A 18 -86.43 75.25 91.97
CA ASP A 18 -87.55 74.54 91.35
C ASP A 18 -88.72 75.48 91.00
N GLY A 19 -88.40 76.74 90.69
CA GLY A 19 -89.41 77.73 90.28
C GLY A 19 -90.31 78.23 91.42
N GLY A 20 -89.85 78.16 92.66
CA GLY A 20 -90.56 78.65 93.84
C GLY A 20 -91.45 77.62 94.52
N ALA A 21 -91.40 76.34 94.11
CA ALA A 21 -92.19 75.27 94.71
C ALA A 21 -91.65 74.88 96.09
N THR A 22 -90.33 74.82 96.25
CA THR A 22 -89.67 74.65 97.54
C THR A 22 -88.67 75.78 97.79
N TRP A 23 -88.69 76.30 99.02
CA TRP A 23 -87.82 77.39 99.44
C TRP A 23 -86.92 76.95 100.59
N VAL A 24 -85.63 77.19 100.44
CA VAL A 24 -84.63 77.00 101.48
C VAL A 24 -84.18 78.35 102.02
N LYS A 25 -83.98 78.47 103.32
CA LYS A 25 -83.47 79.71 103.92
C LYS A 25 -81.96 79.76 103.75
N ALA A 26 -81.45 80.84 103.17
CA ALA A 26 -80.02 81.09 103.23
C ALA A 26 -79.58 81.39 104.66
N THR A 27 -78.31 81.13 104.93
CA THR A 27 -77.68 81.52 106.18
C THR A 27 -76.96 82.84 105.98
N GLN A 28 -77.17 83.79 106.89
CA GLN A 28 -76.47 85.07 106.86
C GLN A 28 -74.99 84.85 107.20
N GLY A 29 -74.10 85.38 106.37
CA GLY A 29 -72.68 85.43 106.65
C GLY A 29 -72.30 86.79 107.25
N ALA A 30 -71.38 87.49 106.58
CA ALA A 30 -71.11 88.90 106.87
C ALA A 30 -72.35 89.78 106.59
N ALA A 31 -72.43 90.96 107.19
CA ALA A 31 -73.51 91.92 106.96
C ALA A 31 -73.76 92.12 105.45
N GLY A 32 -75.03 92.02 105.04
CA GLY A 32 -75.46 92.12 103.64
C GLY A 32 -75.17 90.91 102.73
N THR A 33 -74.57 89.82 103.22
CA THR A 33 -74.32 88.61 102.41
C THR A 33 -75.00 87.37 103.00
N TRP A 34 -75.65 86.60 102.12
CA TRP A 34 -76.34 85.36 102.45
C TRP A 34 -75.85 84.24 101.54
N GLY A 35 -75.68 83.04 102.07
CA GLY A 35 -75.22 81.89 101.31
C GLY A 35 -76.11 80.68 101.52
N TYR A 36 -76.24 79.87 100.48
CA TYR A 36 -76.81 78.54 100.59
C TYR A 36 -76.07 77.54 99.70
N THR A 37 -75.73 76.40 100.29
CA THR A 37 -75.18 75.25 99.59
C THR A 37 -76.21 74.15 99.69
N TRP A 38 -76.70 73.67 98.54
CA TRP A 38 -77.54 72.48 98.51
C TRP A 38 -76.70 71.28 99.00
N PRO A 39 -77.21 70.48 99.96
CA PRO A 39 -76.44 69.38 100.55
C PRO A 39 -76.34 68.15 99.64
N ASP A 40 -77.32 67.97 98.75
CA ASP A 40 -77.37 66.87 97.79
C ASP A 40 -76.95 67.35 96.40
N ASP A 41 -76.35 66.44 95.64
CA ASP A 41 -76.05 66.67 94.23
C ASP A 41 -77.34 66.94 93.45
N VAL A 42 -77.33 68.04 92.72
CA VAL A 42 -78.43 68.42 91.85
C VAL A 42 -78.19 67.75 90.50
N LYS A 43 -79.15 66.96 90.03
CA LYS A 43 -79.04 66.24 88.75
C LYS A 43 -78.86 67.21 87.57
N ASP A 44 -78.28 66.73 86.49
CA ASP A 44 -78.16 67.51 85.26
C ASP A 44 -79.53 68.00 84.76
N GLY A 45 -79.56 69.23 84.27
CA GLY A 45 -80.78 69.88 83.84
C GLY A 45 -80.71 71.41 83.85
N LYS A 46 -81.77 72.02 83.34
CA LYS A 46 -81.97 73.48 83.39
C LYS A 46 -82.72 73.85 84.66
N TYR A 47 -82.19 74.82 85.38
CA TYR A 47 -82.72 75.30 86.65
C TYR A 47 -82.88 76.82 86.62
N THR A 48 -83.84 77.31 87.41
CA THR A 48 -84.02 78.74 87.66
C THR A 48 -83.92 78.97 89.16
N LEU A 49 -82.83 79.60 89.58
CA LEU A 49 -82.66 80.05 90.96
C LEU A 49 -83.54 81.28 91.18
N GLN A 50 -84.59 81.14 91.96
CA GLN A 50 -85.34 82.26 92.51
C GLN A 50 -84.80 82.61 93.89
N VAL A 51 -84.61 83.90 94.15
CA VAL A 51 -84.12 84.43 95.42
C VAL A 51 -85.09 85.48 95.91
N GLU A 52 -85.62 85.30 97.12
CA GLU A 52 -86.48 86.28 97.77
C GLU A 52 -85.80 86.82 99.03
N ALA A 53 -85.72 88.14 99.14
CA ALA A 53 -85.17 88.85 100.29
C ALA A 53 -86.26 89.68 100.96
N THR A 54 -86.28 89.69 102.30
CA THR A 54 -87.26 90.42 103.12
C THR A 54 -86.55 91.38 104.08
N ASP A 55 -86.93 92.65 104.08
CA ASP A 55 -86.39 93.66 105.00
C ASP A 55 -87.00 93.59 106.42
N LYS A 56 -86.41 94.32 107.38
CA LYS A 56 -86.91 94.42 108.76
C LYS A 56 -88.33 95.03 108.86
N ALA A 57 -88.79 95.76 107.85
CA ALA A 57 -90.14 96.32 107.79
C ALA A 57 -91.16 95.35 107.15
N GLY A 58 -90.69 94.25 106.56
CA GLY A 58 -91.50 93.20 105.92
C GLY A 58 -91.66 93.35 104.40
N ASN A 59 -90.96 94.27 103.74
CA ASN A 59 -91.01 94.38 102.29
C ASN A 59 -90.19 93.25 101.65
N THR A 60 -90.72 92.63 100.58
CA THR A 60 -90.06 91.54 99.86
C THR A 60 -89.69 91.92 98.43
N ILE A 61 -88.52 91.46 97.95
CA ILE A 61 -88.12 91.49 96.54
C ILE A 61 -87.69 90.10 96.08
N THR A 62 -88.02 89.76 94.83
CA THR A 62 -87.62 88.50 94.20
C THR A 62 -86.73 88.77 92.98
N GLN A 63 -85.65 88.00 92.82
CA GLN A 63 -84.83 87.94 91.60
C GLN A 63 -84.71 86.51 91.09
N MET A 64 -84.42 86.35 89.79
CA MET A 64 -84.24 85.05 89.14
C MET A 64 -82.90 84.97 88.40
N LEU A 65 -82.26 83.80 88.43
CA LEU A 65 -81.07 83.45 87.67
C LEU A 65 -81.26 82.08 87.01
N GLU A 66 -81.19 82.01 85.68
CA GLU A 66 -81.18 80.74 84.95
C GLU A 66 -79.77 80.15 84.92
N PHE A 67 -79.65 78.85 85.17
CA PHE A 67 -78.39 78.10 85.09
C PHE A 67 -78.65 76.66 84.64
N THR A 68 -77.63 76.00 84.10
CA THR A 68 -77.67 74.59 83.73
C THR A 68 -76.60 73.84 84.51
N ILE A 69 -76.94 72.64 84.97
CA ILE A 69 -75.97 71.68 85.47
C ILE A 69 -75.83 70.63 84.40
N ASP A 70 -74.59 70.38 84.01
CA ASP A 70 -74.21 69.38 83.03
C ASP A 70 -72.89 68.78 83.48
N THR A 71 -72.89 67.48 83.74
CA THR A 71 -71.75 66.73 84.26
C THR A 71 -71.33 65.60 83.30
N THR A 72 -71.94 65.54 82.11
CA THR A 72 -71.72 64.46 81.15
C THR A 72 -71.14 65.00 79.85
N LEU A 73 -70.10 64.34 79.35
CA LEU A 73 -69.56 64.59 78.02
C LEU A 73 -69.18 63.25 77.38
N SER A 74 -69.61 63.02 76.15
CA SER A 74 -69.31 61.82 75.37
C SER A 74 -67.80 61.66 75.14
N ILE A 75 -67.33 60.41 75.04
CA ILE A 75 -65.95 60.11 74.63
C ILE A 75 -65.86 60.24 73.11
N PRO A 76 -65.07 61.19 72.58
CA PRO A 76 -64.94 61.36 71.14
C PRO A 76 -64.17 60.19 70.50
N THR A 77 -64.39 59.95 69.22
CA THR A 77 -63.58 59.01 68.42
C THR A 77 -62.95 59.71 67.23
N ILE A 78 -61.82 59.17 66.76
CA ILE A 78 -61.11 59.62 65.56
C ILE A 78 -60.76 58.41 64.71
N GLU A 79 -60.93 58.54 63.40
CA GLU A 79 -60.61 57.52 62.40
C GLU A 79 -60.00 58.20 61.16
N LEU A 80 -59.12 57.50 60.45
CA LEU A 80 -58.65 57.90 59.12
C LEU A 80 -59.80 57.78 58.11
N ASP A 81 -60.00 58.79 57.27
CA ASP A 81 -61.02 58.75 56.22
C ASP A 81 -60.65 57.61 55.24
N SER A 82 -61.57 56.67 55.05
CA SER A 82 -61.41 55.50 54.17
C SER A 82 -60.92 55.78 52.74
N LYS A 83 -60.99 57.03 52.27
CA LYS A 83 -60.47 57.47 50.95
C LYS A 83 -59.01 57.89 50.97
N ASP A 84 -58.53 58.28 52.15
CA ASP A 84 -57.16 58.66 52.41
C ASP A 84 -56.36 57.52 53.05
N ASP A 85 -57.02 56.48 53.53
CA ASP A 85 -56.44 55.17 53.85
C ASP A 85 -56.07 54.42 52.56
N THR A 86 -54.78 54.38 52.21
CA THR A 86 -54.29 53.87 50.92
C THR A 86 -53.54 52.56 51.11
N GLY A 87 -53.52 51.72 50.07
CA GLY A 87 -53.02 50.36 50.23
C GLY A 87 -54.10 49.47 50.84
N THR A 88 -53.91 48.98 52.06
CA THR A 88 -54.86 48.06 52.71
C THR A 88 -55.84 48.80 53.61
N GLN A 89 -57.10 48.86 53.21
CA GLN A 89 -58.12 49.53 54.02
C GLN A 89 -58.19 48.98 55.47
N GLY A 90 -58.11 49.88 56.43
CA GLY A 90 -58.17 49.67 57.87
C GLY A 90 -56.83 49.36 58.52
N ASP A 91 -55.71 49.49 57.82
CA ASP A 91 -54.36 49.27 58.36
C ASP A 91 -53.71 50.54 58.94
N GLU A 92 -54.37 51.68 58.80
CA GLU A 92 -53.92 53.00 59.26
C GLU A 92 -52.59 53.44 58.62
N LEU A 93 -52.36 53.00 57.38
CA LEU A 93 -51.22 53.39 56.55
C LEU A 93 -51.70 54.24 55.36
N THR A 94 -50.89 55.22 54.97
CA THR A 94 -51.25 56.07 53.85
C THR A 94 -50.06 56.66 53.12
N HIS A 95 -50.15 56.75 51.80
CA HIS A 95 -49.27 57.55 50.95
C HIS A 95 -49.80 58.98 50.73
N ARG A 96 -50.92 59.35 51.36
CA ARG A 96 -51.43 60.72 51.35
C ARG A 96 -50.67 61.52 52.39
N THR A 97 -50.00 62.57 51.93
CA THR A 97 -49.30 63.51 52.82
C THR A 97 -50.26 64.45 53.56
N GLN A 98 -51.53 64.52 53.18
CA GLN A 98 -52.55 65.30 53.88
C GLN A 98 -53.81 64.46 54.12
N PRO A 99 -53.73 63.40 54.95
CA PRO A 99 -54.86 62.53 55.18
C PRO A 99 -55.95 63.27 55.96
N LYS A 100 -57.20 62.99 55.62
CA LYS A 100 -58.34 63.49 56.36
C LYS A 100 -58.73 62.50 57.46
N PHE A 101 -59.09 63.05 58.61
CA PHE A 101 -59.58 62.32 59.77
C PHE A 101 -61.02 62.71 60.07
N ILE A 102 -61.85 61.73 60.40
CA ILE A 102 -63.24 61.92 60.77
C ILE A 102 -63.37 61.81 62.28
N LEU A 103 -64.05 62.78 62.89
CA LEU A 103 -64.29 62.84 64.33
C LEU A 103 -65.76 62.56 64.60
N GLN A 104 -66.04 61.59 65.46
CA GLN A 104 -67.41 61.21 65.84
C GLN A 104 -67.63 61.30 67.36
N HIS A 105 -68.88 61.12 67.77
CA HIS A 105 -69.32 61.21 69.18
C HIS A 105 -68.97 62.55 69.86
N ILE A 106 -69.08 63.64 69.11
CA ILE A 106 -68.94 65.01 69.63
C ILE A 106 -70.32 65.54 70.00
N ASP A 107 -70.52 65.87 71.28
CA ASP A 107 -71.80 66.39 71.78
C ASP A 107 -72.15 67.76 71.18
N VAL A 108 -73.45 68.04 71.10
CA VAL A 108 -73.99 69.21 70.38
C VAL A 108 -73.58 70.55 71.00
N ASP A 109 -73.29 70.53 72.30
CA ASP A 109 -72.87 71.66 73.13
C ASP A 109 -71.35 71.73 73.37
N ALA A 110 -70.56 70.92 72.65
CA ALA A 110 -69.12 71.12 72.54
C ALA A 110 -68.79 72.55 72.10
N VAL A 111 -67.91 73.23 72.85
CA VAL A 111 -67.41 74.58 72.55
C VAL A 111 -65.99 74.57 72.00
N SER A 112 -65.21 73.53 72.30
CA SER A 112 -63.86 73.32 71.78
C SER A 112 -63.70 71.88 71.33
N VAL A 113 -63.14 71.68 70.13
CA VAL A 113 -62.78 70.36 69.59
C VAL A 113 -61.39 70.50 68.98
N MET A 114 -60.38 69.99 69.67
CA MET A 114 -58.98 70.08 69.27
C MET A 114 -58.43 68.71 68.94
N VAL A 115 -57.56 68.63 67.94
CA VAL A 115 -56.77 67.44 67.61
C VAL A 115 -55.32 67.69 67.97
N SER A 116 -54.81 66.88 68.89
CA SER A 116 -53.39 66.82 69.23
C SER A 116 -52.72 65.80 68.33
N VAL A 117 -51.72 66.22 67.56
CA VAL A 117 -50.92 65.37 66.68
C VAL A 117 -49.50 65.29 67.24
N GLU A 118 -49.08 64.07 67.59
CA GLU A 118 -47.73 63.76 68.03
C GLU A 118 -46.92 63.10 66.90
N HIS A 119 -45.76 63.65 66.60
CA HIS A 119 -44.81 63.09 65.63
C HIS A 119 -43.37 63.38 66.08
N GLY A 120 -42.50 62.36 66.07
CA GLY A 120 -41.11 62.51 66.48
C GLY A 120 -40.94 63.00 67.93
N GLY A 121 -41.91 62.73 68.81
CA GLY A 121 -41.94 63.20 70.21
C GLY A 121 -42.36 64.67 70.39
N VAL A 122 -42.82 65.35 69.33
CA VAL A 122 -43.37 66.71 69.39
C VAL A 122 -44.88 66.67 69.21
N THR A 123 -45.62 67.23 70.17
CA THR A 123 -47.09 67.36 70.09
C THR A 123 -47.48 68.76 69.66
N SER A 124 -48.25 68.86 68.58
CA SER A 124 -48.90 70.10 68.14
C SER A 124 -50.41 69.96 68.25
N THR A 125 -51.12 71.05 68.55
CA THR A 125 -52.58 71.04 68.69
C THR A 125 -53.23 71.93 67.64
N PHE A 126 -54.35 71.46 67.09
CA PHE A 126 -55.06 72.11 66.00
C PHE A 126 -56.56 72.11 66.26
N ASP A 127 -57.27 73.13 65.78
CA ASP A 127 -58.73 73.14 65.81
C ASP A 127 -59.29 72.15 64.78
N ALA A 128 -60.26 71.33 65.18
CA ALA A 128 -61.05 70.52 64.25
C ALA A 128 -62.03 71.42 63.47
N ILE A 129 -62.37 70.99 62.25
CA ILE A 129 -63.28 71.72 61.36
C ILE A 129 -64.65 71.06 61.38
N LYS A 130 -65.70 71.84 61.72
CA LYS A 130 -67.11 71.41 61.64
C LYS A 130 -67.65 71.63 60.22
N GLY A 131 -67.77 70.56 59.45
CA GLY A 131 -68.38 70.56 58.12
C GLY A 131 -69.85 70.14 58.15
N ALA A 132 -70.48 70.08 56.96
CA ALA A 132 -71.87 69.63 56.81
C ALA A 132 -72.09 68.15 57.19
N SER A 133 -71.03 67.33 57.12
CA SER A 133 -71.04 65.90 57.40
C SER A 133 -70.52 65.53 58.79
N GLY A 134 -70.25 66.51 59.66
CA GLY A 134 -69.67 66.29 60.99
C GLY A 134 -68.31 67.00 61.18
N TRP A 135 -67.59 66.61 62.23
CA TRP A 135 -66.27 67.15 62.54
C TRP A 135 -65.17 66.38 61.81
N SER A 136 -64.14 67.09 61.38
CA SER A 136 -63.01 66.49 60.67
C SER A 136 -61.72 67.26 60.96
N PHE A 137 -60.59 66.62 60.74
CA PHE A 137 -59.27 67.23 60.79
C PHE A 137 -58.48 66.84 59.56
N THR A 138 -57.80 67.80 58.95
CA THR A 138 -56.84 67.56 57.86
C THR A 138 -55.63 68.45 58.13
N PRO A 139 -54.41 67.91 58.13
CA PRO A 139 -53.23 68.71 58.39
C PRO A 139 -53.03 69.75 57.27
N THR A 140 -52.76 70.99 57.66
CA THR A 140 -52.62 72.12 56.72
C THR A 140 -51.32 72.07 55.92
N ALA A 141 -50.28 71.43 56.47
CA ALA A 141 -49.03 71.13 55.78
C ALA A 141 -48.95 69.63 55.46
N PRO A 142 -48.30 69.25 54.34
CA PRO A 142 -48.04 67.86 54.05
C PRO A 142 -47.13 67.24 55.12
N TRP A 143 -47.51 66.06 55.58
CA TRP A 143 -46.72 65.19 56.43
C TRP A 143 -45.63 64.50 55.61
N GLY A 144 -44.50 64.24 56.28
CA GLY A 144 -43.44 63.39 55.75
C GLY A 144 -43.63 61.96 56.20
N ASP A 145 -42.74 61.07 55.78
CA ASP A 145 -42.84 59.66 56.16
C ASP A 145 -42.65 59.46 57.67
N GLY A 146 -43.43 58.56 58.26
CA GLY A 146 -43.35 58.17 59.67
C GLY A 146 -44.71 58.07 60.37
N GLY A 147 -44.67 57.65 61.64
CA GLY A 147 -45.86 57.53 62.48
C GLY A 147 -46.33 58.86 63.05
N TYR A 148 -47.64 59.06 63.04
CA TYR A 148 -48.37 60.20 63.60
C TYR A 148 -49.43 59.67 64.57
N THR A 149 -49.38 60.09 65.83
CA THR A 149 -50.37 59.69 66.84
C THR A 149 -51.31 60.85 67.12
N LEU A 150 -52.61 60.65 66.88
CA LEU A 150 -53.65 61.67 67.01
C LEU A 150 -54.54 61.38 68.21
N THR A 151 -54.87 62.42 68.98
CA THR A 151 -55.89 62.37 70.05
C THR A 151 -56.82 63.57 69.94
N VAL A 152 -58.12 63.34 70.10
CA VAL A 152 -59.13 64.40 70.10
C VAL A 152 -59.41 64.81 71.54
N THR A 153 -59.44 66.11 71.79
CA THR A 153 -59.89 66.69 73.07
C THR A 153 -61.12 67.53 72.82
N VAL A 154 -62.19 67.25 73.55
CA VAL A 154 -63.47 67.99 73.49
C VAL A 154 -63.72 68.66 74.82
N GLU A 155 -64.14 69.92 74.80
CA GLU A 155 -64.64 70.67 75.95
C GLU A 155 -66.06 71.19 75.66
N ASP A 156 -66.99 71.05 76.61
CA ASP A 156 -68.37 71.53 76.50
C ASP A 156 -68.59 72.91 77.19
N LYS A 157 -69.84 73.41 77.16
CA LYS A 157 -70.19 74.70 77.79
C LYS A 157 -70.07 74.71 79.32
N ALA A 158 -70.17 73.55 79.98
CA ALA A 158 -70.01 73.42 81.41
C ALA A 158 -68.53 73.27 81.84
N GLY A 159 -67.63 73.09 80.87
CA GLY A 159 -66.20 72.90 81.08
C GLY A 159 -65.81 71.45 81.34
N ASN A 160 -66.70 70.47 81.06
CA ASN A 160 -66.31 69.07 81.09
C ASN A 160 -65.34 68.81 79.92
N VAL A 161 -64.31 67.99 80.15
CA VAL A 161 -63.29 67.66 79.14
C VAL A 161 -63.22 66.15 78.93
N SER A 162 -63.18 65.72 77.68
CA SER A 162 -63.10 64.32 77.28
C SER A 162 -62.04 64.12 76.19
N HIS A 163 -61.42 62.94 76.17
CA HIS A 163 -60.35 62.61 75.24
C HIS A 163 -60.65 61.30 74.50
N SER A 164 -60.29 61.23 73.22
CA SER A 164 -60.35 59.98 72.46
C SER A 164 -59.24 59.03 72.89
N ALA A 165 -59.39 57.74 72.53
CA ALA A 165 -58.24 56.87 72.41
C ALA A 165 -57.27 57.42 71.34
N PRO A 166 -55.95 57.20 71.48
CA PRO A 166 -54.98 57.59 70.46
C PRO A 166 -55.15 56.74 69.20
N LEU A 167 -55.11 57.39 68.03
CA LEU A 167 -55.05 56.76 66.71
C LEU A 167 -53.65 56.98 66.13
N THR A 168 -52.93 55.91 65.82
CA THR A 168 -51.63 56.00 65.16
C THR A 168 -51.81 55.72 63.66
N VAL A 169 -51.48 56.71 62.83
CA VAL A 169 -51.44 56.59 61.37
C VAL A 169 -50.00 56.71 60.90
N THR A 170 -49.57 55.86 59.97
CA THR A 170 -48.25 55.95 59.36
C THR A 170 -48.37 56.56 57.97
N VAL A 171 -47.57 57.59 57.68
CA VAL A 171 -47.41 58.10 56.31
C VAL A 171 -46.19 57.42 55.70
N ASP A 172 -46.35 56.90 54.50
CA ASP A 172 -45.26 56.33 53.70
C ASP A 172 -45.49 56.66 52.22
N THR A 173 -44.59 57.44 51.65
CA THR A 173 -44.67 57.98 50.29
C THR A 173 -43.63 57.40 49.33
N GLN A 174 -42.86 56.41 49.76
CA GLN A 174 -41.69 55.95 49.01
C GLN A 174 -41.71 54.43 48.78
N THR A 175 -41.41 54.04 47.54
CA THR A 175 -41.08 52.66 47.21
C THR A 175 -40.00 52.63 46.12
N ALA A 176 -39.32 51.50 45.96
CA ALA A 176 -38.23 51.34 44.99
C ALA A 176 -38.13 49.91 44.46
N ILE A 177 -37.44 49.76 43.32
CA ILE A 177 -36.94 48.48 42.83
C ILE A 177 -35.41 48.54 42.97
N ASN A 178 -34.83 47.65 43.78
CA ASN A 178 -33.39 47.66 44.10
C ASN A 178 -32.57 47.01 42.98
N SER A 179 -33.04 45.90 42.41
CA SER A 179 -32.40 45.23 41.28
C SER A 179 -33.37 44.33 40.51
N ILE A 180 -33.05 44.11 39.24
CA ILE A 180 -33.68 43.12 38.35
C ILE A 180 -32.54 42.28 37.76
N GLU A 181 -32.67 40.96 37.80
CA GLU A 181 -31.66 40.00 37.35
C GLU A 181 -32.31 38.95 36.45
N LEU A 182 -31.70 38.66 35.30
CA LEU A 182 -32.01 37.47 34.50
C LEU A 182 -31.26 36.26 35.10
N VAL A 183 -31.97 35.44 35.87
CA VAL A 183 -31.38 34.35 36.66
C VAL A 183 -30.89 33.19 35.78
N ASN A 184 -31.51 33.00 34.61
CA ASN A 184 -31.10 31.99 33.63
C ASN A 184 -30.43 32.64 32.41
N ASP A 185 -29.61 33.66 32.66
CA ASP A 185 -28.60 34.13 31.72
C ASP A 185 -27.65 32.96 31.37
N THR A 186 -27.39 32.75 30.08
CA THR A 186 -26.58 31.64 29.57
C THR A 186 -25.50 32.15 28.63
N GLY A 187 -24.34 31.48 28.65
CA GLY A 187 -23.22 31.84 27.78
C GLY A 187 -22.25 32.81 28.45
N ILE A 188 -22.39 34.11 28.22
CA ILE A 188 -21.57 35.16 28.86
C ILE A 188 -22.30 35.70 30.09
N PRO A 189 -21.75 35.55 31.31
CA PRO A 189 -22.43 36.04 32.51
C PRO A 189 -22.70 37.55 32.49
N ASP A 190 -23.88 37.94 32.97
CA ASP A 190 -24.31 39.32 33.22
C ASP A 190 -24.50 40.19 31.95
N ASP A 191 -24.70 39.57 30.79
CA ASP A 191 -25.00 40.27 29.53
C ASP A 191 -26.51 40.34 29.21
N ASN A 192 -27.35 39.65 30.00
CA ASN A 192 -28.79 39.50 29.81
C ASN A 192 -29.18 38.81 28.48
N LEU A 193 -28.33 37.92 27.98
CA LEU A 193 -28.59 37.05 26.84
C LEU A 193 -28.90 35.64 27.36
N THR A 194 -29.87 34.97 26.74
CA THR A 194 -30.21 33.60 27.14
C THR A 194 -30.70 32.76 25.98
N ASN A 195 -30.32 31.48 25.96
CA ASN A 195 -30.91 30.48 25.08
C ASN A 195 -32.15 29.79 25.68
N ALA A 196 -32.58 30.20 26.86
CA ALA A 196 -33.80 29.73 27.48
C ALA A 196 -35.01 30.49 26.93
N VAL A 197 -35.86 29.81 26.16
CA VAL A 197 -37.15 30.36 25.68
C VAL A 197 -38.11 30.80 26.79
N ARG A 198 -37.83 30.43 28.05
CA ARG A 198 -38.62 30.82 29.22
C ARG A 198 -37.72 31.56 30.21
N PRO A 199 -37.56 32.88 30.07
CA PRO A 199 -36.69 33.66 30.94
C PRO A 199 -37.20 33.62 32.38
N HIS A 200 -36.25 33.63 33.30
CA HIS A 200 -36.47 33.63 34.75
C HIS A 200 -35.85 34.90 35.32
N PHE A 201 -36.69 35.71 35.96
CA PHE A 201 -36.27 36.96 36.56
C PHE A 201 -36.36 36.91 38.06
N ARG A 202 -35.39 37.55 38.70
CA ARG A 202 -35.41 37.90 40.12
C ARG A 202 -35.46 39.41 40.27
N VAL A 203 -36.34 39.87 41.15
CA VAL A 203 -36.52 41.27 41.49
C VAL A 203 -36.28 41.43 42.98
N THR A 204 -35.39 42.35 43.34
CA THR A 204 -35.15 42.73 44.74
C THR A 204 -35.79 44.09 45.00
N VAL A 205 -36.51 44.21 46.11
CA VAL A 205 -37.30 45.38 46.52
C VAL A 205 -37.17 45.61 48.04
N PRO A 206 -37.54 46.79 48.57
CA PRO A 206 -37.74 47.00 50.00
C PRO A 206 -38.72 46.00 50.65
N ASP A 207 -38.61 45.80 51.97
CA ASP A 207 -39.34 44.75 52.70
C ASP A 207 -40.85 44.98 52.82
N ASP A 208 -41.27 46.25 52.72
CA ASP A 208 -42.65 46.75 52.72
C ASP A 208 -43.36 46.56 51.36
N VAL A 209 -42.67 46.10 50.33
CA VAL A 209 -43.29 45.72 49.05
C VAL A 209 -44.14 44.45 49.19
N ASN A 210 -45.43 44.57 48.86
CA ASN A 210 -46.41 43.48 48.99
C ASN A 210 -46.88 42.91 47.64
N ALA A 211 -46.59 43.57 46.52
CA ALA A 211 -46.88 43.09 45.19
C ALA A 211 -45.80 43.48 44.19
N VAL A 212 -45.34 42.52 43.39
CA VAL A 212 -44.45 42.73 42.25
C VAL A 212 -45.06 42.06 41.03
N ARG A 213 -45.20 42.79 39.93
CA ARG A 213 -45.71 42.27 38.66
C ARG A 213 -44.76 42.60 37.51
N LEU A 214 -44.69 41.70 36.54
CA LEU A 214 -43.79 41.76 35.40
C LEU A 214 -44.57 41.79 34.08
N SER A 215 -43.99 42.39 33.04
CA SER A 215 -44.57 42.51 31.70
C SER A 215 -43.46 42.55 30.66
N ILE A 216 -43.65 41.88 29.51
CA ILE A 216 -42.74 41.96 28.34
C ILE A 216 -43.37 42.66 27.13
N ASP A 217 -44.62 43.14 27.22
CA ASP A 217 -45.37 43.72 26.10
C ASP A 217 -45.69 45.22 26.28
N GLY A 218 -44.89 45.91 27.10
CA GLY A 218 -45.06 47.33 27.43
C GLY A 218 -46.21 47.61 28.41
N GLY A 219 -46.58 46.63 29.23
CA GLY A 219 -47.56 46.77 30.30
C GLY A 219 -49.01 46.50 29.86
N LYS A 220 -49.21 45.84 28.72
CA LYS A 220 -50.54 45.44 28.26
C LYS A 220 -51.02 44.20 29.00
N THR A 221 -50.12 43.26 29.27
CA THR A 221 -50.37 42.09 30.10
C THR A 221 -49.37 42.05 31.25
N TRP A 222 -49.84 41.61 32.41
CA TRP A 222 -49.05 41.54 33.63
C TRP A 222 -49.14 40.14 34.23
N VAL A 223 -48.04 39.70 34.81
CA VAL A 223 -47.92 38.45 35.55
C VAL A 223 -47.38 38.76 36.94
N ASP A 224 -47.96 38.14 37.97
CA ASP A 224 -47.54 38.36 39.35
C ASP A 224 -46.30 37.53 39.66
N ALA A 225 -45.28 38.18 40.23
CA ALA A 225 -44.11 37.50 40.75
C ALA A 225 -44.45 36.75 42.02
N LYS A 226 -43.67 35.71 42.32
CA LYS A 226 -43.78 34.99 43.58
C LYS A 226 -42.73 35.48 44.56
N ARG A 227 -43.17 35.95 45.73
CA ARG A 227 -42.25 36.26 46.85
C ARG A 227 -41.56 34.98 47.30
N THR A 228 -40.23 34.94 47.20
CA THR A 228 -39.41 33.78 47.59
C THR A 228 -38.76 33.98 48.95
N SER A 229 -38.41 35.22 49.29
CA SER A 229 -37.98 35.63 50.63
C SER A 229 -38.35 37.10 50.91
N ALA A 230 -38.03 37.60 52.11
CA ALA A 230 -38.11 39.04 52.39
C ALA A 230 -37.31 39.82 51.32
N GLY A 231 -37.91 40.88 50.78
CA GLY A 231 -37.37 41.69 49.68
C GLY A 231 -37.12 41.01 48.33
N VAL A 232 -37.38 39.70 48.13
CA VAL A 232 -37.01 38.98 46.89
C VAL A 232 -38.21 38.29 46.26
N TRP A 233 -38.37 38.53 44.96
CA TRP A 233 -39.46 38.02 44.14
C TRP A 233 -38.90 37.38 42.88
N ASP A 234 -39.41 36.19 42.52
CA ASP A 234 -38.97 35.46 41.34
C ASP A 234 -40.17 35.18 40.41
N TYR A 235 -39.92 35.18 39.10
CA TYR A 235 -40.90 34.76 38.11
C TYR A 235 -40.24 34.10 36.90
N SER A 236 -40.67 32.89 36.57
CA SER A 236 -40.29 32.19 35.33
C SER A 236 -41.45 32.24 34.33
N TRP A 237 -41.16 32.65 33.10
CA TRP A 237 -42.17 32.68 32.04
C TRP A 237 -42.72 31.28 31.77
N LEU A 238 -44.05 31.14 31.72
CA LEU A 238 -44.70 29.85 31.51
C LEU A 238 -44.83 29.48 30.03
N THR A 239 -44.87 30.48 29.17
CA THR A 239 -44.92 30.36 27.72
C THR A 239 -43.60 30.77 27.11
N ASP A 240 -43.30 30.21 25.96
CA ASP A 240 -42.09 30.53 25.23
C ASP A 240 -42.16 32.00 24.77
N VAL A 241 -41.11 32.76 25.10
CA VAL A 241 -40.85 34.10 24.62
C VAL A 241 -40.17 33.97 23.26
N THR A 242 -40.55 34.81 22.31
CA THR A 242 -40.02 34.73 20.95
C THR A 242 -38.54 35.11 20.91
N GLU A 243 -37.85 34.64 19.89
CA GLU A 243 -36.50 35.05 19.54
C GLU A 243 -36.33 36.59 19.45
N GLY A 244 -35.16 37.08 19.87
CA GLY A 244 -34.74 38.48 19.75
C GLY A 244 -34.77 39.30 21.05
N VAL A 245 -34.60 40.61 20.89
CA VAL A 245 -34.52 41.57 22.00
C VAL A 245 -35.91 41.88 22.55
N HIS A 246 -36.02 41.85 23.88
CA HIS A 246 -37.22 42.18 24.64
C HIS A 246 -36.94 43.24 25.69
N THR A 247 -38.00 43.89 26.16
CA THR A 247 -37.94 44.83 27.29
C THR A 247 -38.87 44.33 28.38
N LEU A 248 -38.28 43.91 29.49
CA LEU A 248 -39.00 43.61 30.71
C LEU A 248 -39.38 44.92 31.41
N THR A 249 -40.65 45.08 31.77
CA THR A 249 -41.16 46.12 32.66
C THR A 249 -41.57 45.47 33.97
N VAL A 250 -41.05 45.96 35.08
CA VAL A 250 -41.38 45.51 36.44
C VAL A 250 -42.12 46.65 37.14
N GLU A 251 -43.22 46.33 37.82
CA GLU A 251 -43.91 47.25 38.71
C GLU A 251 -43.96 46.66 40.12
N ALA A 252 -43.53 47.44 41.11
CA ALA A 252 -43.60 47.10 42.52
C ALA A 252 -44.60 48.03 43.23
N THR A 253 -45.40 47.47 44.13
CA THR A 253 -46.36 48.18 44.99
C THR A 253 -46.10 47.84 46.46
N ASP A 254 -46.01 48.84 47.31
CA ASP A 254 -45.84 48.66 48.76
C ASP A 254 -47.15 48.57 49.54
N VAL A 255 -47.03 48.31 50.84
CA VAL A 255 -48.17 48.23 51.76
C VAL A 255 -48.97 49.53 51.85
N ALA A 256 -48.34 50.70 51.67
CA ALA A 256 -49.00 52.00 51.67
C ALA A 256 -49.70 52.31 50.33
N GLY A 257 -49.42 51.52 49.29
CA GLY A 257 -49.97 51.67 47.94
C GLY A 257 -49.12 52.53 47.00
N ASN A 258 -47.87 52.86 47.36
CA ASN A 258 -46.95 53.51 46.43
C ASN A 258 -46.57 52.54 45.31
N THR A 259 -46.44 53.04 44.08
CA THR A 259 -46.07 52.22 42.92
C THR A 259 -44.87 52.80 42.19
N VAL A 260 -43.91 51.95 41.82
CA VAL A 260 -42.74 52.31 40.99
C VAL A 260 -42.60 51.34 39.82
N LYS A 261 -42.04 51.81 38.69
CA LYS A 261 -41.74 50.99 37.51
C LYS A 261 -40.28 51.13 37.12
N GLU A 262 -39.68 50.01 36.75
CA GLU A 262 -38.34 49.93 36.15
C GLU A 262 -38.36 49.02 34.92
N THR A 263 -37.40 49.22 34.03
CA THR A 263 -37.28 48.40 32.81
C THR A 263 -35.88 47.81 32.65
N MET A 264 -35.81 46.59 32.10
CA MET A 264 -34.56 45.90 31.77
C MET A 264 -34.66 45.30 30.36
N SER A 265 -33.65 45.51 29.51
CA SER A 265 -33.54 44.81 28.23
C SER A 265 -32.92 43.43 28.42
N PHE A 266 -33.45 42.43 27.72
CA PHE A 266 -32.86 41.10 27.65
C PHE A 266 -33.08 40.53 26.26
N THR A 267 -32.28 39.55 25.85
CA THR A 267 -32.37 38.92 24.54
C THR A 267 -32.57 37.41 24.72
N VAL A 268 -33.55 36.86 24.01
CA VAL A 268 -33.70 35.41 23.87
C VAL A 268 -33.06 35.02 22.55
N ASP A 269 -31.98 34.26 22.59
CA ASP A 269 -31.31 33.71 21.42
C ASP A 269 -31.16 32.20 21.47
N THR A 270 -31.96 31.55 20.65
CA THR A 270 -32.03 30.08 20.53
C THR A 270 -31.46 29.56 19.22
N THR A 271 -30.85 30.45 18.44
CA THR A 271 -30.43 30.16 17.07
C THR A 271 -28.93 29.95 17.00
N LEU A 272 -28.52 28.85 16.37
CA LEU A 272 -27.12 28.60 16.04
C LEU A 272 -27.06 27.63 14.87
N SER A 273 -26.31 28.01 13.85
CA SER A 273 -26.07 27.26 12.63
C SER A 273 -25.20 26.03 12.89
N VAL A 274 -25.45 24.97 12.11
CA VAL A 274 -24.58 23.78 12.09
C VAL A 274 -23.31 24.10 11.29
N PRO A 275 -22.11 24.02 11.88
CA PRO A 275 -20.88 24.34 11.17
C PRO A 275 -20.57 23.29 10.10
N LEU A 276 -19.82 23.69 9.09
CA LEU A 276 -19.28 22.83 8.03
C LEU A 276 -17.76 22.72 8.14
N ILE A 277 -17.21 21.59 7.71
CA ILE A 277 -15.76 21.35 7.64
C ILE A 277 -15.43 20.67 6.31
N ALA A 278 -14.35 21.12 5.68
CA ALA A 278 -13.79 20.52 4.47
C ALA A 278 -12.26 20.56 4.51
N LEU A 279 -11.62 19.58 3.87
CA LEU A 279 -10.20 19.65 3.54
C LEU A 279 -9.98 20.77 2.53
N ASP A 280 -8.93 21.59 2.71
CA ASP A 280 -8.58 22.62 1.74
C ASP A 280 -8.19 21.94 0.41
N SER A 281 -8.81 22.38 -0.68
CA SER A 281 -8.51 21.91 -2.03
C SER A 281 -7.05 22.09 -2.47
N ALA A 282 -6.27 22.92 -1.78
CA ALA A 282 -4.84 23.06 -1.99
C ALA A 282 -4.02 21.90 -1.37
N ASP A 283 -4.55 21.29 -0.32
CA ASP A 283 -3.93 20.17 0.40
C ASP A 283 -4.53 18.82 -0.01
N ASP A 284 -5.73 18.80 -0.59
CA ASP A 284 -6.33 17.65 -1.27
C ASP A 284 -5.51 17.26 -2.52
N SER A 285 -4.83 16.12 -2.46
CA SER A 285 -3.82 15.72 -3.45
C SER A 285 -4.17 14.39 -4.10
N GLY A 286 -3.69 14.21 -5.34
CA GLY A 286 -4.16 13.09 -6.15
C GLY A 286 -5.47 13.44 -6.84
N VAL A 287 -6.59 12.83 -6.42
CA VAL A 287 -7.91 13.06 -7.00
C VAL A 287 -8.72 14.03 -6.14
N ARG A 288 -8.93 15.25 -6.63
CA ARG A 288 -9.69 16.26 -5.90
C ARG A 288 -11.08 15.76 -5.45
N GLY A 289 -11.37 15.96 -4.17
CA GLY A 289 -12.64 15.65 -3.52
C GLY A 289 -12.77 14.20 -3.08
N ASP A 290 -11.66 13.46 -2.95
CA ASP A 290 -11.63 12.09 -2.40
C ASP A 290 -11.17 12.03 -0.94
N GLU A 291 -10.90 13.20 -0.33
CA GLU A 291 -10.44 13.36 1.05
C GLU A 291 -9.11 12.62 1.35
N LEU A 292 -8.25 12.48 0.34
CA LEU A 292 -6.90 11.94 0.45
C LEU A 292 -5.85 13.05 0.33
N THR A 293 -4.79 12.98 1.12
CA THR A 293 -3.72 13.99 1.09
C THR A 293 -2.35 13.42 1.38
N ARG A 294 -1.35 13.90 0.64
CA ARG A 294 0.09 13.73 0.92
C ARG A 294 0.68 14.79 1.84
N VAL A 295 -0.13 15.76 2.25
CA VAL A 295 0.28 16.83 3.15
C VAL A 295 0.08 16.34 4.58
N ASN A 296 1.16 16.18 5.33
CA ASN A 296 1.12 15.73 6.72
C ASN A 296 0.66 16.82 7.71
N ARG A 297 0.43 18.05 7.26
CA ARG A 297 -0.17 19.14 8.03
C ARG A 297 -1.30 19.80 7.24
N PRO A 298 -2.37 19.07 6.93
CA PRO A 298 -3.41 19.57 6.05
C PRO A 298 -4.22 20.67 6.73
N THR A 299 -4.69 21.61 5.92
CA THR A 299 -5.55 22.71 6.33
C THR A 299 -7.01 22.34 6.12
N PHE A 300 -7.83 22.61 7.12
CA PHE A 300 -9.27 22.41 7.08
C PHE A 300 -9.96 23.76 7.12
N LEU A 301 -10.87 23.98 6.18
CA LEU A 301 -11.69 25.18 6.10
C LEU A 301 -12.99 24.95 6.85
N LEU A 302 -13.34 25.89 7.74
CA LEU A 302 -14.58 25.84 8.50
C LEU A 302 -15.52 26.93 7.99
N ASP A 303 -16.75 26.55 7.67
CA ASP A 303 -17.75 27.43 7.07
C ASP A 303 -19.08 27.33 7.83
N ASN A 304 -20.03 28.23 7.51
CA ASN A 304 -21.34 28.31 8.19
C ASN A 304 -21.25 28.52 9.72
N ILE A 305 -20.35 29.42 10.13
CA ILE A 305 -20.15 29.84 11.52
C ILE A 305 -20.79 31.23 11.69
N ASP A 306 -21.74 31.36 12.61
CA ASP A 306 -22.46 32.60 12.87
C ASP A 306 -21.56 33.67 13.52
N ASN A 307 -21.94 34.94 13.41
CA ASN A 307 -21.10 36.08 13.82
C ASN A 307 -20.97 36.21 15.35
N ASP A 308 -21.94 35.71 16.09
CA ASP A 308 -22.02 35.63 17.55
C ASP A 308 -21.33 34.38 18.12
N VAL A 309 -20.66 33.57 17.28
CA VAL A 309 -19.86 32.44 17.75
C VAL A 309 -18.62 32.92 18.49
N ARG A 310 -18.50 32.54 19.78
CA ARG A 310 -17.36 32.88 20.65
C ARG A 310 -16.33 31.77 20.77
N HIS A 311 -16.73 30.51 20.62
CA HIS A 311 -15.82 29.36 20.67
C HIS A 311 -15.97 28.49 19.43
N VAL A 312 -14.86 28.29 18.71
CA VAL A 312 -14.75 27.32 17.62
C VAL A 312 -13.65 26.33 17.94
N THR A 313 -14.02 25.06 18.07
CA THR A 313 -13.09 23.97 18.37
C THR A 313 -13.23 22.85 17.34
N VAL A 314 -12.12 22.17 17.06
CA VAL A 314 -12.06 21.01 16.19
C VAL A 314 -11.63 19.82 17.02
N GLU A 315 -12.47 18.80 17.03
CA GLU A 315 -12.16 17.50 17.57
C GLU A 315 -11.52 16.65 16.49
N VAL A 316 -10.35 16.10 16.77
CA VAL A 316 -9.60 15.22 15.87
C VAL A 316 -9.47 13.85 16.52
N GLN A 317 -9.92 12.81 15.81
CA GLN A 317 -9.83 11.41 16.20
C GLN A 317 -8.85 10.67 15.28
N TYR A 318 -7.85 10.02 15.87
CA TYR A 318 -6.90 9.14 15.18
C TYR A 318 -6.72 7.85 15.98
N GLY A 319 -7.14 6.71 15.41
CA GLY A 319 -7.23 5.45 16.15
C GLY A 319 -8.10 5.58 17.40
N SER A 320 -7.54 5.31 18.57
CA SER A 320 -8.22 5.51 19.87
C SER A 320 -8.01 6.89 20.50
N THR A 321 -7.14 7.73 19.92
CA THR A 321 -6.76 9.02 20.48
C THR A 321 -7.73 10.11 20.01
N ARG A 322 -8.23 10.89 20.97
CA ARG A 322 -9.11 12.06 20.75
C ARG A 322 -8.43 13.31 21.26
N GLU A 323 -8.38 14.35 20.44
CA GLU A 323 -7.85 15.66 20.81
C GLU A 323 -8.86 16.75 20.45
N VAL A 324 -9.01 17.77 21.31
CA VAL A 324 -9.86 18.92 21.05
C VAL A 324 -8.99 20.16 20.97
N LEU A 325 -8.99 20.80 19.81
CA LEU A 325 -8.10 21.89 19.43
C LEU A 325 -8.91 23.14 19.10
N LYS A 326 -8.30 24.31 19.23
CA LYS A 326 -8.95 25.57 18.83
C LYS A 326 -8.76 25.81 17.34
N ALA A 327 -9.82 26.24 16.66
CA ALA A 327 -9.71 26.78 15.31
C ALA A 327 -9.12 28.20 15.34
N THR A 328 -8.60 28.66 14.19
CA THR A 328 -8.06 30.00 14.02
C THR A 328 -8.89 30.77 13.00
N GLN A 329 -9.28 32.00 13.34
CA GLN A 329 -9.92 32.92 12.41
C GLN A 329 -8.84 33.74 11.69
N GLY A 330 -8.81 33.65 10.36
CA GLY A 330 -7.92 34.46 9.53
C GLY A 330 -8.33 35.94 9.48
N ALA A 331 -7.45 36.80 8.98
CA ALA A 331 -7.71 38.25 8.84
C ALA A 331 -8.88 38.57 7.88
N ASN A 332 -9.28 37.62 7.03
CA ASN A 332 -10.44 37.71 6.15
C ASN A 332 -11.75 37.26 6.81
N GLY A 333 -11.73 36.93 8.11
CA GLY A 333 -12.89 36.45 8.87
C GLY A 333 -13.19 34.94 8.69
N ARG A 334 -12.47 34.22 7.84
CA ARG A 334 -12.68 32.79 7.59
C ARG A 334 -12.00 31.96 8.68
N TRP A 335 -12.69 30.95 9.18
CA TRP A 335 -12.16 30.01 10.16
C TRP A 335 -11.44 28.85 9.47
N SER A 336 -10.34 28.42 10.08
CA SER A 336 -9.54 27.29 9.62
C SER A 336 -8.93 26.53 10.78
N PHE A 337 -8.52 25.29 10.51
CA PHE A 337 -7.76 24.47 11.44
C PHE A 337 -6.61 23.80 10.68
N THR A 338 -5.39 23.93 11.20
CA THR A 338 -4.20 23.23 10.71
C THR A 338 -3.49 22.64 11.92
N PRO A 339 -3.11 21.35 11.91
CA PRO A 339 -2.45 20.74 13.05
C PRO A 339 -1.07 21.36 13.30
N ALA A 340 -0.68 21.46 14.57
CA ALA A 340 0.58 22.07 14.97
C ALA A 340 1.80 21.20 14.63
N GLY A 341 1.65 19.88 14.71
CA GLY A 341 2.67 18.90 14.33
C GLY A 341 2.24 18.05 13.15
N ASP A 342 3.21 17.33 12.59
CA ASP A 342 2.99 16.40 11.48
C ASP A 342 2.10 15.24 11.92
N TRP A 343 1.10 14.94 11.10
CA TRP A 343 0.28 13.75 11.19
C TRP A 343 1.01 12.55 10.60
N ALA A 344 0.76 11.38 11.18
CA ALA A 344 1.22 10.12 10.64
C ALA A 344 0.27 9.67 9.53
N ASP A 345 0.74 8.76 8.68
CA ASP A 345 -0.13 8.17 7.66
C ASP A 345 -1.27 7.38 8.31
N GLY A 346 -2.47 7.54 7.77
CA GLY A 346 -3.68 6.88 8.24
C GLY A 346 -4.92 7.77 8.19
N GLN A 347 -6.02 7.23 8.72
CA GLN A 347 -7.33 7.86 8.64
C GLN A 347 -7.62 8.70 9.89
N TYR A 348 -7.99 9.97 9.68
CA TYR A 348 -8.38 10.94 10.69
C TYR A 348 -9.85 11.28 10.54
N THR A 349 -10.57 11.41 11.66
CA THR A 349 -11.96 11.92 11.65
C THR A 349 -12.03 13.22 12.44
N LEU A 350 -12.57 14.26 11.81
CA LEU A 350 -12.66 15.60 12.36
C LEU A 350 -14.12 16.01 12.57
N THR A 351 -14.41 16.69 13.67
CA THR A 351 -15.73 17.29 13.95
C THR A 351 -15.55 18.69 14.50
N VAL A 352 -16.23 19.69 13.93
CA VAL A 352 -16.21 21.06 14.43
C VAL A 352 -17.32 21.22 15.46
N LYS A 353 -17.01 21.86 16.58
CA LYS A 353 -17.97 22.29 17.60
C LYS A 353 -17.91 23.80 17.74
N VAL A 354 -19.07 24.45 17.64
CA VAL A 354 -19.25 25.89 17.84
C VAL A 354 -20.16 26.16 19.04
N GLU A 355 -19.89 27.28 19.71
CA GLU A 355 -20.69 27.83 20.80
C GLU A 355 -20.77 29.36 20.66
N ASP A 356 -21.98 29.91 20.73
CA ASP A 356 -22.25 31.35 20.63
C ASP A 356 -22.25 32.09 21.98
N GLU A 357 -22.50 33.39 21.92
CA GLU A 357 -22.60 34.28 23.09
C GLU A 357 -23.75 33.89 24.01
N ALA A 358 -24.88 33.38 23.49
CA ALA A 358 -26.01 32.86 24.26
C ALA A 358 -25.79 31.46 24.84
N GLY A 359 -24.69 30.79 24.47
CA GLY A 359 -24.34 29.45 24.91
C GLY A 359 -25.07 28.32 24.16
N ASN A 360 -25.68 28.59 23.00
CA ASN A 360 -26.11 27.52 22.10
C ASN A 360 -24.89 26.74 21.61
N ILE A 361 -25.06 25.44 21.38
CA ILE A 361 -23.97 24.56 20.89
C ILE A 361 -24.45 23.78 19.66
N ARG A 362 -23.60 23.70 18.64
CA ARG A 362 -23.79 22.85 17.45
C ARG A 362 -22.49 22.15 17.05
N GLN A 363 -22.63 21.04 16.33
CA GLN A 363 -21.53 20.25 15.82
C GLN A 363 -21.73 19.91 14.34
N SER A 364 -20.65 19.88 13.57
CA SER A 364 -20.67 19.46 12.17
C SER A 364 -20.96 17.96 12.05
N ALA A 365 -21.29 17.50 10.84
CA ALA A 365 -21.07 16.11 10.49
C ALA A 365 -19.56 15.78 10.56
N PRO A 366 -19.16 14.54 10.88
CA PRO A 366 -17.76 14.15 10.87
C PRO A 366 -17.21 14.16 9.43
N LEU A 367 -16.00 14.71 9.26
CA LEU A 367 -15.21 14.62 8.03
C LEU A 367 -14.09 13.60 8.24
N THR A 368 -14.00 12.62 7.35
CA THR A 368 -12.94 11.63 7.38
C THR A 368 -11.92 11.96 6.30
N VAL A 369 -10.65 12.10 6.66
CA VAL A 369 -9.53 12.38 5.75
C VAL A 369 -8.45 11.35 5.96
N THR A 370 -7.84 10.88 4.87
CA THR A 370 -6.69 9.97 4.91
C THR A 370 -5.42 10.75 4.60
N VAL A 371 -4.45 10.70 5.51
CA VAL A 371 -3.09 11.17 5.23
C VAL A 371 -2.28 9.99 4.73
N ASP A 372 -1.62 10.17 3.59
CA ASP A 372 -0.72 9.20 2.99
C ASP A 372 0.44 9.94 2.34
N THR A 373 1.60 9.91 2.98
CA THR A 373 2.78 10.70 2.61
C THR A 373 3.87 9.89 1.91
N GLN A 374 3.64 8.61 1.63
CA GLN A 374 4.68 7.69 1.19
C GLN A 374 4.22 6.77 0.07
N THR A 375 5.11 6.53 -0.89
CA THR A 375 4.97 5.43 -1.85
C THR A 375 6.33 4.80 -2.13
N ALA A 376 6.34 3.63 -2.77
CA ALA A 376 7.55 2.88 -3.05
C ALA A 376 7.44 2.04 -4.34
N ILE A 377 8.59 1.54 -4.79
CA ILE A 377 8.70 0.50 -5.82
C ILE A 377 9.38 -0.71 -5.19
N ASP A 378 8.61 -1.79 -5.00
CA ASP A 378 9.05 -3.00 -4.29
C ASP A 378 10.09 -3.79 -5.10
N GLY A 379 9.94 -3.82 -6.43
CA GLY A 379 10.85 -4.53 -7.33
C GLY A 379 10.67 -4.16 -8.79
N ILE A 380 11.75 -4.29 -9.55
CA ILE A 380 11.79 -4.19 -11.01
C ILE A 380 12.48 -5.47 -11.50
N GLU A 381 11.89 -6.13 -12.49
CA GLU A 381 12.37 -7.40 -13.06
C GLU A 381 12.46 -7.26 -14.58
N LEU A 382 13.58 -7.68 -15.17
CA LEU A 382 13.68 -7.98 -16.60
C LEU A 382 13.07 -9.38 -16.81
N VAL A 383 11.93 -9.46 -17.48
CA VAL A 383 11.15 -10.70 -17.62
C VAL A 383 11.80 -11.66 -18.61
N ASN A 384 12.38 -11.11 -19.68
CA ASN A 384 13.07 -11.87 -20.71
C ASN A 384 14.58 -11.86 -20.48
N ASP A 385 14.99 -12.14 -19.25
CA ASP A 385 16.36 -12.41 -18.83
C ASP A 385 16.78 -13.79 -19.37
N HIS A 386 17.65 -13.81 -20.38
CA HIS A 386 18.04 -15.02 -21.11
C HIS A 386 19.40 -15.53 -20.64
N GLY A 387 19.64 -16.84 -20.76
CA GLY A 387 20.88 -17.45 -20.29
C GLY A 387 20.87 -17.66 -18.76
N ILE A 388 21.48 -16.75 -18.00
CA ILE A 388 21.59 -16.87 -16.54
C ILE A 388 20.50 -16.05 -15.83
N SER A 389 19.58 -16.72 -15.15
CA SER A 389 18.51 -16.03 -14.42
C SER A 389 19.05 -15.15 -13.28
N GLY A 390 18.62 -13.89 -13.27
CA GLY A 390 18.91 -12.87 -12.28
C GLY A 390 20.13 -11.99 -12.58
N ASP A 391 20.79 -12.15 -13.73
CA ASP A 391 21.96 -11.33 -14.10
C ASP A 391 21.60 -10.08 -14.93
N ASN A 392 20.34 -9.95 -15.36
CA ASN A 392 19.81 -8.87 -16.19
C ASN A 392 20.51 -8.77 -17.55
N LEU A 393 20.85 -9.90 -18.16
CA LEU A 393 21.36 -10.03 -19.52
C LEU A 393 20.29 -10.62 -20.44
N THR A 394 20.19 -10.08 -21.65
CA THR A 394 19.23 -10.60 -22.62
C THR A 394 19.77 -10.49 -24.04
N ASN A 395 19.47 -11.49 -24.85
CA ASN A 395 19.65 -11.43 -26.30
C ASN A 395 18.42 -10.92 -27.05
N ALA A 396 17.40 -10.43 -26.33
CA ALA A 396 16.22 -9.82 -26.93
C ALA A 396 16.40 -8.31 -27.08
N LEU A 397 16.31 -7.82 -28.31
CA LEU A 397 16.30 -6.38 -28.61
C LEU A 397 15.07 -5.65 -28.04
N ARG A 398 14.04 -6.37 -27.59
CA ARG A 398 12.80 -5.81 -27.03
C ARG A 398 12.65 -6.27 -25.59
N PRO A 399 13.21 -5.54 -24.62
CA PRO A 399 13.14 -5.95 -23.23
C PRO A 399 11.71 -5.89 -22.70
N GLU A 400 11.38 -6.82 -21.81
CA GLU A 400 10.08 -6.90 -21.13
C GLU A 400 10.29 -6.69 -19.64
N PHE A 401 9.49 -5.83 -19.02
CA PHE A 401 9.67 -5.46 -17.61
C PHE A 401 8.42 -5.71 -16.78
N ARG A 402 8.67 -6.13 -15.54
CA ARG A 402 7.69 -6.19 -14.47
C ARG A 402 8.08 -5.26 -13.35
N VAL A 403 7.10 -4.55 -12.81
CA VAL A 403 7.26 -3.64 -11.67
C VAL A 403 6.24 -4.03 -10.60
N THR A 404 6.72 -4.25 -9.39
CA THR A 404 5.89 -4.52 -8.20
C THR A 404 5.88 -3.27 -7.31
N THR A 405 4.70 -2.93 -6.82
CA THR A 405 4.45 -1.72 -6.04
C THR A 405 3.39 -1.98 -4.97
N PRO A 406 3.29 -1.12 -3.95
CA PRO A 406 2.15 -1.08 -3.04
C PRO A 406 0.80 -0.98 -3.77
N GLY A 407 -0.27 -1.41 -3.08
CA GLY A 407 -1.60 -1.60 -3.67
C GLY A 407 -2.29 -0.30 -4.11
N ASP A 408 -1.97 0.80 -3.44
CA ASP A 408 -2.44 2.18 -3.68
C ASP A 408 -1.78 2.86 -4.89
N VAL A 409 -0.75 2.26 -5.49
CA VAL A 409 -0.13 2.77 -6.72
C VAL A 409 -1.12 2.69 -7.88
N ASN A 410 -1.39 3.86 -8.47
CA ASN A 410 -2.36 4.04 -9.56
C ASN A 410 -1.70 4.30 -10.91
N THR A 411 -0.44 4.72 -10.96
CA THR A 411 0.29 4.95 -12.21
C THR A 411 1.74 4.49 -12.08
N VAL A 412 2.25 3.75 -13.07
CA VAL A 412 3.68 3.45 -13.21
C VAL A 412 4.15 3.89 -14.59
N ARG A 413 5.23 4.66 -14.61
CA ARG A 413 5.89 5.19 -15.81
C ARG A 413 7.32 4.69 -15.89
N LEU A 414 7.79 4.45 -17.11
CA LEU A 414 9.11 3.94 -17.41
C LEU A 414 9.82 4.88 -18.40
N SER A 415 11.13 5.00 -18.27
CA SER A 415 12.02 5.71 -19.17
C SER A 415 13.32 4.94 -19.31
N LEU A 416 13.93 5.00 -20.49
CA LEU A 416 15.19 4.32 -20.79
C LEU A 416 16.31 5.34 -20.97
N ASP A 417 17.46 5.09 -20.36
CA ASP A 417 18.72 5.86 -20.52
C ASP A 417 18.59 7.37 -20.29
N GLY A 418 17.66 7.76 -19.41
CA GLY A 418 17.41 9.17 -19.09
C GLY A 418 16.61 9.93 -20.17
N ASP A 419 15.95 9.23 -21.10
CA ASP A 419 15.01 9.87 -22.03
C ASP A 419 13.88 10.58 -21.25
N THR A 420 13.52 11.76 -21.70
CA THR A 420 12.38 12.52 -21.18
C THR A 420 11.02 11.97 -21.61
N ASN A 421 10.99 11.06 -22.60
CA ASN A 421 9.77 10.39 -23.06
C ASN A 421 9.41 9.22 -22.15
N TRP A 422 8.53 9.47 -21.20
CA TRP A 422 7.99 8.44 -20.31
C TRP A 422 6.87 7.65 -20.98
N VAL A 423 6.84 6.34 -20.73
CA VAL A 423 5.80 5.42 -21.18
C VAL A 423 5.06 4.82 -19.99
N ASN A 424 3.76 4.57 -20.12
CA ASN A 424 2.95 4.01 -19.03
C ASN A 424 2.97 2.47 -19.08
N ALA A 425 3.23 1.82 -17.95
CA ALA A 425 2.98 0.39 -17.78
C ALA A 425 1.48 0.10 -17.63
N THR A 426 1.12 -1.17 -17.83
CA THR A 426 -0.24 -1.67 -17.62
C THR A 426 -0.29 -2.57 -16.38
N LYS A 427 -1.23 -2.32 -15.46
CA LYS A 427 -1.44 -3.17 -14.27
C LYS A 427 -2.22 -4.42 -14.66
N ASN A 428 -1.67 -5.60 -14.38
CA ASN A 428 -2.33 -6.88 -14.65
C ASN A 428 -3.30 -7.27 -13.50
N ALA A 429 -4.02 -8.38 -13.67
CA ALA A 429 -5.03 -8.84 -12.71
C ALA A 429 -4.45 -9.22 -11.33
N ALA A 430 -3.14 -9.48 -11.23
CA ALA A 430 -2.45 -9.76 -9.97
C ALA A 430 -1.93 -8.49 -9.29
N GLY A 431 -2.14 -7.30 -9.89
CA GLY A 431 -1.67 -6.02 -9.36
C GLY A 431 -0.23 -5.68 -9.73
N VAL A 432 0.43 -6.48 -10.59
CA VAL A 432 1.80 -6.23 -11.07
C VAL A 432 1.74 -5.39 -12.34
N TRP A 433 2.65 -4.43 -12.47
CA TRP A 433 2.75 -3.57 -13.65
C TRP A 433 3.67 -4.19 -14.69
N GLU A 434 3.22 -4.24 -15.94
CA GLU A 434 3.95 -4.86 -17.06
C GLU A 434 4.16 -3.84 -18.19
N TYR A 435 5.33 -3.90 -18.82
CA TYR A 435 5.63 -3.13 -20.02
C TYR A 435 6.57 -3.87 -20.96
N ASN A 436 6.15 -4.02 -22.22
CA ASN A 436 6.95 -4.64 -23.27
C ASN A 436 7.45 -3.55 -24.22
N TRP A 437 8.76 -3.41 -24.37
CA TRP A 437 9.32 -2.36 -25.23
C TRP A 437 8.98 -2.64 -26.70
N PRO A 438 8.25 -1.75 -27.41
CA PRO A 438 7.72 -2.07 -28.74
C PRO A 438 8.77 -2.01 -29.85
N GLY A 439 9.82 -1.20 -29.65
CA GLY A 439 10.92 -1.00 -30.60
C GLY A 439 12.20 -1.65 -30.11
N ASP A 440 13.10 -1.91 -31.05
CA ASP A 440 14.41 -2.49 -30.76
C ASP A 440 15.26 -1.47 -30.00
N VAL A 441 15.76 -1.88 -28.85
CA VAL A 441 16.74 -1.18 -28.02
C VAL A 441 18.13 -1.62 -28.50
N GLY A 442 19.09 -0.70 -28.49
CA GLY A 442 20.44 -0.95 -29.01
C GLY A 442 21.21 -2.02 -28.23
N GLU A 443 22.33 -2.45 -28.79
CA GLU A 443 23.27 -3.33 -28.10
C GLU A 443 23.96 -2.59 -26.94
N GLY A 444 24.19 -3.28 -25.83
CA GLY A 444 25.00 -2.82 -24.72
C GLY A 444 24.22 -2.56 -23.43
N LYS A 445 24.83 -1.76 -22.54
CA LYS A 445 24.29 -1.47 -21.21
C LYS A 445 23.22 -0.39 -21.28
N HIS A 446 22.12 -0.63 -20.59
CA HIS A 446 20.98 0.27 -20.49
C HIS A 446 20.57 0.47 -19.03
N THR A 447 19.99 1.63 -18.74
CA THR A 447 19.39 1.94 -17.44
C THR A 447 17.90 2.22 -17.61
N LEU A 448 17.07 1.32 -17.10
CA LEU A 448 15.64 1.57 -16.96
C LEU A 448 15.40 2.43 -15.71
N THR A 449 14.68 3.53 -15.85
CA THR A 449 14.16 4.34 -14.75
C THR A 449 12.66 4.18 -14.66
N VAL A 450 12.16 3.86 -13.47
CA VAL A 450 10.73 3.67 -13.19
C VAL A 450 10.28 4.74 -12.19
N GLU A 451 9.12 5.34 -12.44
CA GLU A 451 8.41 6.24 -11.54
C GLU A 451 7.04 5.65 -11.21
N ALA A 452 6.76 5.43 -9.93
CA ALA A 452 5.43 5.07 -9.44
C ALA A 452 4.76 6.29 -8.82
N THR A 453 3.45 6.43 -9.04
CA THR A 453 2.60 7.46 -8.41
C THR A 453 1.38 6.79 -7.77
N ASP A 454 1.17 7.04 -6.48
CA ASP A 454 0.03 6.52 -5.73
C ASP A 454 -1.25 7.36 -5.84
N ALA A 455 -2.28 6.92 -5.14
CA ALA A 455 -3.57 7.59 -5.06
C ALA A 455 -3.47 9.00 -4.44
N ALA A 456 -2.63 9.20 -3.42
CA ALA A 456 -2.41 10.50 -2.79
C ALA A 456 -1.53 11.43 -3.63
N GLY A 457 -0.91 10.91 -4.68
CA GLY A 457 0.00 11.62 -5.57
C GLY A 457 1.44 11.69 -5.06
N ASN A 458 1.85 10.83 -4.13
CA ASN A 458 3.27 10.63 -3.82
C ASN A 458 3.96 9.98 -5.02
N THR A 459 5.25 10.28 -5.20
CA THR A 459 6.06 9.66 -6.25
C THR A 459 7.30 8.98 -5.68
N ALA A 460 7.63 7.82 -6.23
CA ALA A 460 8.87 7.10 -5.96
C ALA A 460 9.56 6.75 -7.26
N THR A 461 10.89 6.82 -7.29
CA THR A 461 11.70 6.44 -8.44
C THR A 461 12.69 5.35 -8.09
N ARG A 462 12.92 4.42 -9.03
CA ARG A 462 13.89 3.33 -8.89
C ARG A 462 14.44 2.96 -10.26
N THR A 463 15.69 2.52 -10.31
CA THR A 463 16.36 2.11 -11.54
C THR A 463 16.67 0.62 -11.57
N LEU A 464 16.80 0.07 -12.78
CA LEU A 464 17.33 -1.25 -13.07
C LEU A 464 18.36 -1.13 -14.20
N GLU A 465 19.59 -1.56 -13.95
CA GLU A 465 20.60 -1.72 -15.00
C GLU A 465 20.42 -3.09 -15.66
N PHE A 466 20.45 -3.13 -16.99
CA PHE A 466 20.40 -4.37 -17.77
C PHE A 466 21.29 -4.25 -19.02
N THR A 467 21.64 -5.37 -19.63
CA THR A 467 22.46 -5.39 -20.85
C THR A 467 21.77 -6.19 -21.93
N ILE A 468 21.72 -5.61 -23.14
CA ILE A 468 21.35 -6.33 -24.34
C ILE A 468 22.64 -6.80 -25.01
N ASP A 469 22.77 -8.11 -25.14
CA ASP A 469 23.89 -8.76 -25.82
C ASP A 469 23.36 -9.77 -26.85
N THR A 470 23.51 -9.43 -28.11
CA THR A 470 23.08 -10.25 -29.25
C THR A 470 24.25 -10.93 -29.96
N THR A 471 25.45 -10.82 -29.39
CA THR A 471 26.70 -11.22 -30.01
C THR A 471 27.23 -12.51 -29.42
N LEU A 472 27.63 -13.44 -30.31
CA LEU A 472 28.39 -14.63 -29.93
C LEU A 472 29.16 -15.13 -31.15
N SER A 473 30.43 -15.41 -30.95
CA SER A 473 31.36 -15.92 -31.94
C SER A 473 31.06 -17.37 -32.33
N VAL A 474 31.36 -17.71 -33.57
CA VAL A 474 31.25 -19.09 -34.07
C VAL A 474 32.49 -19.88 -33.62
N PRO A 475 32.35 -20.96 -32.82
CA PRO A 475 33.48 -21.74 -32.36
C PRO A 475 34.13 -22.52 -33.51
N VAL A 476 35.41 -22.88 -33.34
CA VAL A 476 36.17 -23.72 -34.27
C VAL A 476 36.70 -24.94 -33.53
N ILE A 477 36.57 -26.13 -34.12
CA ILE A 477 37.12 -27.38 -33.60
C ILE A 477 38.07 -28.01 -34.60
N THR A 478 39.21 -28.51 -34.12
CA THR A 478 40.22 -29.21 -34.92
C THR A 478 40.71 -30.47 -34.22
N LEU A 479 41.08 -31.48 -34.99
CA LEU A 479 41.82 -32.63 -34.48
C LEU A 479 43.23 -32.18 -34.10
N ASP A 480 43.72 -32.60 -32.92
CA ASP A 480 45.06 -32.25 -32.50
C ASP A 480 46.10 -32.83 -33.46
N SER A 481 47.02 -31.99 -33.91
CA SER A 481 48.08 -32.38 -34.86
C SER A 481 49.00 -33.52 -34.38
N ALA A 482 48.98 -33.82 -33.08
CA ALA A 482 49.72 -34.94 -32.49
C ALA A 482 48.98 -36.28 -32.67
N ASP A 483 47.65 -36.23 -32.79
CA ASP A 483 46.78 -37.39 -32.92
C ASP A 483 46.34 -37.64 -34.37
N ASP A 484 46.54 -36.68 -35.27
CA ASP A 484 46.35 -36.83 -36.72
C ASP A 484 47.50 -37.65 -37.34
N SER A 485 47.36 -38.98 -37.30
CA SER A 485 48.41 -39.94 -37.63
C SER A 485 48.42 -40.30 -39.12
N GLY A 486 49.59 -40.70 -39.64
CA GLY A 486 49.73 -40.95 -41.08
C GLY A 486 49.77 -39.63 -41.86
N ASN A 487 48.68 -39.31 -42.57
CA ASN A 487 48.59 -38.14 -43.44
C ASN A 487 48.08 -36.89 -42.71
N ARG A 488 48.98 -36.01 -42.30
CA ARG A 488 48.58 -34.77 -41.61
C ARG A 488 47.62 -33.90 -42.44
N GLY A 489 46.53 -33.49 -41.81
CA GLY A 489 45.48 -32.61 -42.32
C GLY A 489 44.29 -33.34 -42.92
N ASP A 490 44.26 -34.67 -42.91
CA ASP A 490 43.14 -35.45 -43.47
C ASP A 490 42.12 -35.90 -42.40
N ASN A 491 42.40 -35.65 -41.11
CA ASN A 491 41.59 -36.04 -39.97
C ASN A 491 41.35 -37.55 -39.86
N VAL A 492 42.30 -38.36 -40.33
CA VAL A 492 42.30 -39.82 -40.18
C VAL A 492 43.31 -40.17 -39.09
N THR A 493 42.91 -41.01 -38.12
CA THR A 493 43.74 -41.32 -36.96
C THR A 493 43.70 -42.78 -36.55
N SER A 494 44.85 -43.30 -36.14
CA SER A 494 45.03 -44.58 -35.44
C SER A 494 44.92 -44.45 -33.92
N VAL A 495 44.79 -43.22 -33.41
CA VAL A 495 44.64 -42.93 -31.99
C VAL A 495 43.18 -43.12 -31.60
N ARG A 496 42.93 -43.98 -30.60
CA ARG A 496 41.57 -44.30 -30.15
C ARG A 496 40.98 -43.27 -29.17
N SER A 497 41.79 -42.40 -28.61
CA SER A 497 41.34 -41.30 -27.76
C SER A 497 41.98 -40.00 -28.24
N PRO A 498 41.66 -39.54 -29.46
CA PRO A 498 42.27 -38.34 -30.02
C PRO A 498 41.85 -37.10 -29.24
N GLY A 499 42.76 -36.14 -29.10
CA GLY A 499 42.50 -34.81 -28.58
C GLY A 499 41.95 -33.87 -29.65
N PHE A 500 41.12 -32.93 -29.22
CA PHE A 500 40.52 -31.91 -30.07
C PHE A 500 40.68 -30.54 -29.45
N THR A 501 41.28 -29.61 -30.20
CA THR A 501 41.42 -28.22 -29.79
C THR A 501 40.20 -27.42 -30.23
N ILE A 502 39.69 -26.57 -29.33
CA ILE A 502 38.53 -25.71 -29.56
C ILE A 502 38.96 -24.25 -29.37
N GLU A 503 38.68 -23.43 -30.38
CA GLU A 503 39.07 -22.02 -30.45
C GLU A 503 37.86 -21.12 -30.73
N ASN A 504 38.09 -19.80 -30.64
CA ASN A 504 37.08 -18.75 -30.89
C ASN A 504 35.87 -18.83 -29.94
N ILE A 505 36.15 -19.06 -28.66
CA ILE A 505 35.17 -19.03 -27.57
C ILE A 505 35.25 -17.66 -26.90
N ASP A 506 34.13 -16.94 -26.85
CA ASP A 506 34.08 -15.62 -26.24
C ASP A 506 34.22 -15.69 -24.70
N PRO A 507 34.74 -14.64 -24.05
CA PRO A 507 34.99 -14.65 -22.60
C PRO A 507 33.75 -14.81 -21.72
N ASP A 508 32.58 -14.47 -22.25
CA ASP A 508 31.25 -14.56 -21.63
C ASP A 508 30.50 -15.85 -21.98
N ALA A 509 31.12 -16.78 -22.73
CA ALA A 509 30.63 -18.13 -22.89
C ALA A 509 30.51 -18.81 -21.51
N ASN A 510 29.29 -19.16 -21.11
CA ASN A 510 29.04 -19.85 -19.84
C ASN A 510 28.98 -21.36 -20.00
N ARG A 511 28.75 -21.85 -21.23
CA ARG A 511 28.59 -23.27 -21.50
C ARG A 511 29.15 -23.62 -22.88
N VAL A 512 30.08 -24.57 -22.89
CA VAL A 512 30.69 -25.11 -24.12
C VAL A 512 30.51 -26.62 -24.11
N THR A 513 29.94 -27.15 -25.19
CA THR A 513 29.65 -28.58 -25.34
C THR A 513 30.12 -29.09 -26.69
N VAL A 514 30.49 -30.36 -26.75
CA VAL A 514 30.80 -31.07 -27.99
C VAL A 514 29.74 -32.13 -28.23
N GLN A 515 29.03 -31.99 -29.34
CA GLN A 515 28.14 -33.02 -29.87
C GLN A 515 28.96 -33.96 -30.75
N ILE A 516 28.95 -35.25 -30.40
CA ILE A 516 29.68 -36.31 -31.12
C ILE A 516 28.64 -37.24 -31.73
N ALA A 517 28.59 -37.29 -33.05
CA ALA A 517 27.76 -38.20 -33.81
C ALA A 517 28.59 -39.36 -34.39
N HIS A 518 28.12 -40.59 -34.17
CA HIS A 518 28.75 -41.82 -34.65
C HIS A 518 27.68 -42.91 -34.85
N ASP A 519 27.69 -43.59 -36.01
CA ASP A 519 26.77 -44.67 -36.36
C ASP A 519 25.28 -44.35 -36.15
N GLY A 520 24.90 -43.10 -36.43
CA GLY A 520 23.52 -42.62 -36.27
C GLY A 520 23.12 -42.32 -34.82
N SER A 521 24.02 -42.50 -33.85
CA SER A 521 23.85 -42.07 -32.46
C SER A 521 24.56 -40.73 -32.22
N SER A 522 24.02 -39.89 -31.34
CA SER A 522 24.62 -38.62 -30.94
C SER A 522 24.71 -38.51 -29.42
N ARG A 523 25.85 -38.05 -28.91
CA ARG A 523 26.04 -37.71 -27.49
C ARG A 523 26.56 -36.29 -27.36
N GLU A 524 26.25 -35.64 -26.25
CA GLU A 524 26.73 -34.29 -25.94
C GLU A 524 27.61 -34.35 -24.69
N VAL A 525 28.79 -33.73 -24.75
CA VAL A 525 29.76 -33.68 -23.64
C VAL A 525 30.01 -32.22 -23.30
N GLU A 526 29.76 -31.85 -22.05
CA GLU A 526 30.08 -30.53 -21.54
C GLU A 526 31.55 -30.44 -21.16
N LEU A 527 32.20 -29.34 -21.56
CA LEU A 527 33.63 -29.15 -21.37
C LEU A 527 33.91 -28.25 -20.19
N THR A 528 35.11 -28.41 -19.64
CA THR A 528 35.71 -27.48 -18.69
C THR A 528 37.03 -26.98 -19.24
N GLN A 529 37.23 -25.66 -19.21
CA GLN A 529 38.47 -25.06 -19.68
C GLN A 529 39.65 -25.50 -18.80
N THR A 530 40.70 -26.05 -19.44
CA THR A 530 41.90 -26.54 -18.75
C THR A 530 43.12 -25.76 -19.22
N GLY A 531 43.86 -25.12 -18.31
CA GLY A 531 45.06 -24.36 -18.66
C GLY A 531 44.82 -23.16 -19.59
N GLY A 532 43.60 -22.59 -19.60
CA GLY A 532 43.21 -21.47 -20.46
C GLY A 532 42.80 -21.84 -21.88
N ARG A 533 42.77 -23.14 -22.24
CA ARG A 533 42.32 -23.62 -23.56
C ARG A 533 41.10 -24.53 -23.41
N TRP A 534 40.20 -24.46 -24.37
CA TRP A 534 39.13 -25.43 -24.52
C TRP A 534 39.66 -26.64 -25.29
N HIS A 535 39.56 -27.81 -24.68
CA HIS A 535 40.08 -29.05 -25.22
C HIS A 535 39.12 -30.18 -24.90
N PHE A 536 38.93 -31.10 -25.84
CA PHE A 536 38.12 -32.29 -25.66
C PHE A 536 38.96 -33.53 -25.95
N THR A 537 38.87 -34.52 -25.07
CA THR A 537 39.40 -35.86 -25.28
C THR A 537 38.32 -36.87 -24.88
N PRO A 538 38.05 -37.90 -25.68
CA PRO A 538 37.08 -38.92 -25.31
C PRO A 538 37.48 -39.67 -24.02
N ASP A 539 36.56 -39.80 -23.06
CA ASP A 539 36.76 -40.54 -21.81
C ASP A 539 37.03 -42.05 -22.01
N SER A 540 36.72 -42.56 -23.20
CA SER A 540 36.90 -43.97 -23.57
C SER A 540 37.41 -44.06 -25.00
N ALA A 541 38.16 -45.14 -25.25
CA ALA A 541 38.68 -45.46 -26.57
C ALA A 541 37.54 -45.64 -27.58
N TRP A 542 37.57 -44.85 -28.65
CA TRP A 542 36.72 -44.96 -29.81
C TRP A 542 36.98 -46.26 -30.59
N THR A 543 35.93 -46.72 -31.26
CA THR A 543 35.98 -47.81 -32.23
C THR A 543 36.25 -47.25 -33.62
N ASP A 544 36.77 -48.09 -34.51
CA ASP A 544 36.99 -47.72 -35.90
C ASP A 544 35.68 -47.28 -36.57
N GLY A 545 35.75 -46.23 -37.38
CA GLY A 545 34.59 -45.62 -38.03
C GLY A 545 34.69 -44.10 -38.11
N SER A 546 33.65 -43.49 -38.67
CA SER A 546 33.56 -42.03 -38.84
C SER A 546 32.82 -41.39 -37.67
N TYR A 547 33.36 -40.28 -37.18
CA TYR A 547 32.81 -39.45 -36.12
C TYR A 547 32.64 -38.03 -36.65
N THR A 548 31.49 -37.42 -36.37
CA THR A 548 31.25 -36.01 -36.69
C THR A 548 31.12 -35.24 -35.38
N LEU A 549 32.00 -34.25 -35.17
CA LEU A 549 32.01 -33.43 -33.96
C LEU A 549 31.49 -32.04 -34.28
N THR A 550 30.58 -31.52 -33.46
CA THR A 550 30.09 -30.13 -33.54
C THR A 550 30.16 -29.49 -32.17
N VAL A 551 30.81 -28.33 -32.07
CA VAL A 551 30.85 -27.57 -30.81
C VAL A 551 29.63 -26.67 -30.75
N LYS A 552 28.93 -26.68 -29.62
CA LYS A 552 27.88 -25.73 -29.27
C LYS A 552 28.35 -24.86 -28.13
N VAL A 553 28.25 -23.55 -28.31
CA VAL A 553 28.57 -22.53 -27.29
C VAL A 553 27.32 -21.74 -26.95
N GLU A 554 27.17 -21.45 -25.68
CA GLU A 554 26.15 -20.58 -25.11
C GLU A 554 26.82 -19.56 -24.17
N ASP A 555 26.39 -18.31 -24.24
CA ASP A 555 26.89 -17.21 -23.41
C ASP A 555 25.93 -16.83 -22.27
N ASN A 556 26.35 -15.85 -21.46
CA ASN A 556 25.55 -15.34 -20.35
C ASN A 556 24.19 -14.77 -20.78
N ALA A 557 24.08 -14.19 -21.98
CA ALA A 557 22.83 -13.66 -22.54
C ALA A 557 21.98 -14.72 -23.26
N GLY A 558 22.42 -15.98 -23.27
CA GLY A 558 21.74 -17.09 -23.90
C GLY A 558 21.83 -17.09 -25.43
N ASN A 559 22.76 -16.34 -26.04
CA ASN A 559 23.07 -16.54 -27.46
C ASN A 559 23.64 -17.94 -27.65
N ILE A 560 23.30 -18.58 -28.77
CA ILE A 560 23.82 -19.91 -29.11
C ILE A 560 24.48 -19.88 -30.49
N ARG A 561 25.66 -20.50 -30.59
CA ARG A 561 26.38 -20.73 -31.85
C ARG A 561 26.91 -22.16 -31.93
N TYR A 562 27.09 -22.61 -33.17
CA TYR A 562 27.60 -23.94 -33.50
C TYR A 562 28.81 -23.82 -34.40
N SER A 563 29.81 -24.69 -34.21
CA SER A 563 30.92 -24.81 -35.16
C SER A 563 30.43 -25.40 -36.47
N THR A 564 31.23 -25.28 -37.53
CA THR A 564 31.12 -26.22 -38.64
C THR A 564 31.43 -27.63 -38.12
N PRO A 565 30.71 -28.68 -38.57
CA PRO A 565 31.03 -30.05 -38.19
C PRO A 565 32.44 -30.45 -38.63
N LEU A 566 33.16 -31.16 -37.76
CA LEU A 566 34.46 -31.78 -38.04
C LEU A 566 34.28 -33.28 -38.18
N ASP A 567 34.54 -33.81 -39.37
CA ASP A 567 34.54 -35.25 -39.63
C ASP A 567 35.94 -35.83 -39.35
N VAL A 568 35.99 -36.88 -38.54
CA VAL A 568 37.20 -37.61 -38.17
C VAL A 568 36.98 -39.11 -38.39
N LYS A 569 37.95 -39.80 -39.01
CA LYS A 569 37.91 -41.27 -39.15
C LYS A 569 38.92 -41.90 -38.18
N VAL A 570 38.44 -42.73 -37.27
CA VAL A 570 39.30 -43.63 -36.48
C VAL A 570 39.49 -44.91 -37.25
N ASP A 571 40.74 -45.32 -37.42
CA ASP A 571 41.14 -46.52 -38.17
C ASP A 571 42.41 -47.09 -37.54
N THR A 572 42.30 -48.25 -36.89
CA THR A 572 43.36 -48.78 -36.02
C THR A 572 44.09 -49.98 -36.60
N HIS A 573 43.77 -50.38 -37.83
CA HIS A 573 44.39 -51.54 -38.44
C HIS A 573 44.48 -51.42 -39.96
N THR A 574 45.47 -52.08 -40.54
CA THR A 574 45.50 -52.36 -41.98
C THR A 574 45.82 -53.82 -42.24
N SER A 575 45.74 -54.26 -43.49
CA SER A 575 46.01 -55.65 -43.86
C SER A 575 46.50 -55.80 -45.30
N ILE A 576 47.03 -56.98 -45.63
CA ILE A 576 47.41 -57.37 -47.00
C ILE A 576 46.49 -58.52 -47.43
N ASN A 577 45.58 -58.24 -48.36
CA ASN A 577 44.60 -59.21 -48.84
C ASN A 577 45.29 -60.35 -49.60
N ARG A 578 46.10 -60.01 -50.61
CA ARG A 578 46.78 -60.99 -51.49
C ARG A 578 48.13 -60.46 -51.98
N ILE A 579 49.06 -61.39 -52.16
CA ILE A 579 50.32 -61.19 -52.90
C ILE A 579 50.34 -62.26 -53.98
N GLU A 580 50.67 -61.90 -55.21
CA GLU A 580 50.66 -62.78 -56.37
C GLU A 580 51.95 -62.58 -57.18
N LEU A 581 52.63 -63.68 -57.53
CA LEU A 581 53.68 -63.69 -58.54
C LEU A 581 52.99 -63.63 -59.92
N VAL A 582 53.14 -62.52 -60.62
CA VAL A 582 52.43 -62.24 -61.88
C VAL A 582 53.04 -63.01 -63.05
N ASN A 583 54.35 -63.24 -63.03
CA ASN A 583 55.07 -64.03 -64.01
C ASN A 583 55.36 -65.45 -63.47
N ASP A 584 54.33 -66.09 -62.91
CA ASP A 584 54.33 -67.51 -62.59
C ASP A 584 54.35 -68.32 -63.89
N ASN A 585 55.44 -69.04 -64.15
CA ASN A 585 55.68 -69.73 -65.43
C ASN A 585 55.56 -71.25 -65.23
N GLY A 586 55.06 -71.95 -66.25
CA GLY A 586 54.85 -73.40 -66.17
C GLY A 586 53.53 -73.74 -65.49
N VAL A 587 53.58 -74.24 -64.26
CA VAL A 587 52.38 -74.66 -63.50
C VAL A 587 51.74 -73.43 -62.82
N PRO A 588 50.45 -73.13 -63.05
CA PRO A 588 49.81 -71.98 -62.40
C PRO A 588 49.67 -72.11 -60.88
N ASP A 589 49.85 -70.99 -60.18
CA ASP A 589 49.68 -70.77 -58.74
C ASP A 589 50.68 -71.55 -57.84
N ASP A 590 51.80 -72.00 -58.38
CA ASP A 590 52.85 -72.68 -57.60
C ASP A 590 53.97 -71.73 -57.12
N ASN A 591 53.95 -70.46 -57.58
CA ASN A 591 54.94 -69.42 -57.30
C ASN A 591 56.36 -69.80 -57.79
N LEU A 592 56.42 -70.44 -58.95
CA LEU A 592 57.64 -70.83 -59.64
C LEU A 592 57.76 -70.04 -60.95
N THR A 593 58.92 -69.45 -61.19
CA THR A 593 59.17 -68.68 -62.41
C THR A 593 60.51 -69.06 -63.03
N ASN A 594 60.57 -69.04 -64.35
CA ASN A 594 61.82 -69.13 -65.10
C ASN A 594 62.38 -67.75 -65.49
N GLU A 595 61.81 -66.67 -64.95
CA GLU A 595 62.29 -65.31 -65.14
C GLU A 595 63.09 -64.84 -63.92
N MET A 596 64.34 -64.37 -64.15
CA MET A 596 65.19 -63.84 -63.06
C MET A 596 64.69 -62.51 -62.47
N ARG A 597 63.63 -61.92 -63.03
CA ARG A 597 63.06 -60.63 -62.63
C ARG A 597 61.60 -60.81 -62.26
N PRO A 598 61.31 -61.24 -61.02
CA PRO A 598 59.95 -61.52 -60.60
C PRO A 598 59.10 -60.25 -60.63
N GLN A 599 57.83 -60.42 -60.97
CA GLN A 599 56.81 -59.38 -60.99
C GLN A 599 55.74 -59.73 -59.97
N PHE A 600 55.37 -58.77 -59.12
CA PHE A 600 54.41 -59.00 -58.06
C PHE A 600 53.23 -58.03 -58.17
N ARG A 601 52.05 -58.56 -57.85
CA ARG A 601 50.84 -57.79 -57.58
C ARG A 601 50.46 -57.97 -56.12
N VAL A 602 50.18 -56.86 -55.46
CA VAL A 602 49.73 -56.80 -54.07
C VAL A 602 48.33 -56.19 -54.06
N THR A 603 47.38 -56.91 -53.47
CA THR A 603 46.00 -56.42 -53.25
C THR A 603 45.82 -56.10 -51.76
N VAL A 604 45.33 -54.90 -51.48
CA VAL A 604 45.21 -54.30 -50.14
C VAL A 604 43.86 -53.56 -50.00
N PRO A 605 43.43 -53.23 -48.77
CA PRO A 605 42.34 -52.29 -48.55
C PRO A 605 42.55 -50.96 -49.27
N GLU A 606 41.45 -50.27 -49.60
CA GLU A 606 41.46 -49.06 -50.43
C GLU A 606 42.12 -47.84 -49.79
N ASP A 607 42.28 -47.85 -48.46
CA ASP A 607 42.93 -46.80 -47.67
C ASP A 607 44.44 -46.99 -47.51
N VAL A 608 45.02 -48.05 -48.08
CA VAL A 608 46.48 -48.20 -48.17
C VAL A 608 47.08 -47.14 -49.09
N THR A 609 48.01 -46.36 -48.54
CA THR A 609 48.67 -45.24 -49.22
C THR A 609 50.10 -45.58 -49.66
N VAL A 610 50.75 -46.55 -49.02
CA VAL A 610 52.11 -46.99 -49.33
C VAL A 610 52.20 -48.51 -49.32
N VAL A 611 52.84 -49.09 -50.33
CA VAL A 611 53.22 -50.51 -50.38
C VAL A 611 54.71 -50.62 -50.68
N ARG A 612 55.44 -51.35 -49.84
CA ARG A 612 56.88 -51.61 -49.96
C ARG A 612 57.15 -53.10 -50.04
N LEU A 613 58.17 -53.48 -50.81
CA LEU A 613 58.61 -54.86 -50.96
C LEU A 613 60.10 -54.97 -50.60
N SER A 614 60.51 -56.11 -50.04
CA SER A 614 61.91 -56.45 -49.76
C SER A 614 62.11 -57.95 -49.99
N LEU A 615 63.30 -58.36 -50.42
CA LEU A 615 63.63 -59.77 -50.67
C LEU A 615 64.56 -60.31 -49.59
N ASP A 616 64.33 -61.57 -49.22
CA ASP A 616 65.23 -62.40 -48.41
C ASP A 616 65.68 -61.78 -47.09
N GLY A 617 64.84 -60.90 -46.52
CA GLY A 617 65.13 -60.20 -45.27
C GLY A 617 66.30 -59.22 -45.35
N SER A 618 66.65 -58.72 -46.55
CA SER A 618 67.76 -57.77 -46.72
C SER A 618 67.54 -56.44 -46.00
N GLY A 619 66.28 -56.04 -45.83
CA GLY A 619 65.91 -54.72 -45.30
C GLY A 619 65.97 -53.60 -46.34
N ASP A 620 66.39 -53.91 -47.57
CA ASP A 620 66.31 -52.97 -48.69
C ASP A 620 64.87 -52.96 -49.22
N TRP A 621 64.18 -51.84 -49.01
CA TRP A 621 62.79 -51.66 -49.38
C TRP A 621 62.64 -50.91 -50.70
N VAL A 622 61.75 -51.39 -51.56
CA VAL A 622 61.34 -50.75 -52.81
C VAL A 622 59.85 -50.44 -52.79
N ASN A 623 59.47 -49.28 -53.31
CA ASN A 623 58.06 -48.88 -53.36
C ASN A 623 57.36 -49.50 -54.57
N ALA A 624 56.19 -50.10 -54.35
CA ALA A 624 55.29 -50.51 -55.41
C ALA A 624 54.65 -49.28 -56.08
N THR A 625 54.14 -49.46 -57.29
CA THR A 625 53.34 -48.44 -57.97
C THR A 625 51.86 -48.83 -57.90
N ALA A 626 50.99 -47.86 -57.61
CA ALA A 626 49.55 -48.10 -57.62
C ALA A 626 49.10 -48.59 -59.01
N GLY A 627 48.27 -49.63 -59.02
CA GLY A 627 47.68 -50.22 -60.21
C GLY A 627 46.51 -49.39 -60.76
N ALA A 628 45.90 -49.90 -61.83
CA ALA A 628 44.74 -49.26 -62.44
C ALA A 628 43.46 -49.40 -61.57
N THR A 629 43.39 -50.46 -60.75
CA THR A 629 42.31 -50.68 -59.78
C THR A 629 42.74 -50.15 -58.42
N LYS A 630 41.85 -49.44 -57.72
CA LYS A 630 42.11 -48.98 -56.35
C LYS A 630 42.34 -50.19 -55.43
N GLY A 631 43.36 -50.11 -54.57
CA GLY A 631 43.78 -51.22 -53.71
C GLY A 631 44.67 -52.26 -54.39
N GLU A 632 45.01 -52.12 -55.67
CA GLU A 632 46.05 -52.93 -56.32
C GLU A 632 47.36 -52.16 -56.45
N TRP A 633 48.47 -52.83 -56.21
CA TRP A 633 49.82 -52.27 -56.34
C TRP A 633 50.70 -53.28 -57.08
N ASN A 634 51.54 -52.80 -58.00
CA ASN A 634 52.39 -53.65 -58.82
C ASN A 634 53.86 -53.26 -58.64
N TYR A 635 54.74 -54.26 -58.67
CA TYR A 635 56.18 -54.05 -58.70
C TYR A 635 56.86 -55.09 -59.58
N SER A 636 57.83 -54.66 -60.39
CA SER A 636 58.65 -55.54 -61.23
C SER A 636 60.12 -55.33 -60.86
N TRP A 637 60.83 -56.40 -60.52
CA TRP A 637 62.24 -56.28 -60.13
C TRP A 637 63.10 -55.82 -61.31
N SER A 638 63.89 -54.76 -61.10
CA SER A 638 64.66 -54.13 -62.17
C SER A 638 66.00 -54.83 -62.46
N SER A 639 66.47 -55.64 -61.52
CA SER A 639 67.68 -56.45 -61.59
C SER A 639 67.38 -57.92 -61.34
N ASP A 640 68.28 -58.77 -61.80
CA ASP A 640 68.17 -60.22 -61.64
C ASP A 640 68.32 -60.59 -60.15
N VAL A 641 67.37 -61.38 -59.63
CA VAL A 641 67.27 -61.75 -58.20
C VAL A 641 68.13 -62.96 -57.84
N GLY A 642 68.51 -63.76 -58.83
CA GLY A 642 69.29 -64.99 -58.65
C GLY A 642 68.42 -66.23 -58.69
N GLU A 643 69.08 -67.38 -58.66
CA GLU A 643 68.45 -68.70 -58.76
C GLU A 643 68.13 -69.25 -57.36
N GLY A 644 67.00 -69.96 -57.22
CA GLY A 644 66.65 -70.70 -56.02
C GLY A 644 65.43 -70.16 -55.29
N LYS A 645 65.32 -70.50 -54.00
CA LYS A 645 64.19 -70.09 -53.16
C LYS A 645 64.40 -68.69 -52.63
N HIS A 646 63.36 -67.87 -52.75
CA HIS A 646 63.33 -66.50 -52.27
C HIS A 646 62.09 -66.26 -51.42
N VAL A 647 62.19 -65.30 -50.50
CA VAL A 647 61.09 -64.85 -49.67
C VAL A 647 60.85 -63.38 -49.93
N LEU A 648 59.71 -63.07 -50.56
CA LEU A 648 59.23 -61.71 -50.69
C LEU A 648 58.57 -61.28 -49.38
N THR A 649 59.02 -60.17 -48.81
CA THR A 649 58.35 -59.49 -47.70
C THR A 649 57.67 -58.23 -48.21
N VAL A 650 56.36 -58.10 -47.97
CA VAL A 650 55.58 -56.91 -48.33
C VAL A 650 55.15 -56.21 -47.05
N GLU A 651 55.40 -54.91 -46.97
CA GLU A 651 54.93 -54.01 -45.91
C GLU A 651 53.98 -52.97 -46.53
N VAL A 652 52.85 -52.72 -45.85
CA VAL A 652 51.88 -51.72 -46.29
C VAL A 652 51.60 -50.71 -45.19
N THR A 653 51.24 -49.50 -45.58
CA THR A 653 50.84 -48.43 -44.66
C THR A 653 49.56 -47.77 -45.16
N ASP A 654 48.56 -47.62 -44.29
CA ASP A 654 47.30 -46.93 -44.61
C ASP A 654 47.33 -45.41 -44.37
N ALA A 655 46.20 -44.75 -44.59
CA ALA A 655 46.04 -43.32 -44.39
C ALA A 655 46.18 -42.90 -42.91
N ALA A 656 45.76 -43.76 -41.97
CA ALA A 656 45.96 -43.58 -40.53
C ALA A 656 47.40 -43.86 -40.08
N GLY A 657 48.24 -44.42 -40.94
CA GLY A 657 49.61 -44.80 -40.63
C GLY A 657 49.76 -46.18 -39.98
N ASN A 658 48.71 -47.01 -39.96
CA ASN A 658 48.82 -48.40 -39.50
C ASN A 658 49.65 -49.19 -40.52
N THR A 659 50.46 -50.13 -40.03
CA THR A 659 51.28 -50.99 -40.89
C THR A 659 50.92 -52.47 -40.76
N ALA A 660 51.05 -53.21 -41.87
CA ALA A 660 50.94 -54.66 -41.88
C ALA A 660 52.02 -55.27 -42.77
N THR A 661 52.48 -56.47 -42.42
CA THR A 661 53.50 -57.20 -43.17
C THR A 661 53.02 -58.60 -43.51
N LYS A 662 53.31 -59.07 -44.73
CA LYS A 662 53.00 -60.42 -45.20
C LYS A 662 54.11 -60.90 -46.13
N THR A 663 54.41 -62.19 -46.08
CA THR A 663 55.45 -62.80 -46.92
C THR A 663 54.85 -63.70 -48.00
N LEU A 664 55.58 -63.88 -49.10
CA LEU A 664 55.32 -64.88 -50.13
C LEU A 664 56.63 -65.61 -50.44
N ASP A 665 56.63 -66.93 -50.27
CA ASP A 665 57.72 -67.78 -50.72
C ASP A 665 57.55 -68.02 -52.23
N PHE A 666 58.62 -67.83 -53.00
CA PHE A 666 58.64 -68.12 -54.43
C PHE A 666 59.99 -68.72 -54.82
N ARG A 667 60.06 -69.37 -55.99
CA ARG A 667 61.30 -69.95 -56.49
C ARG A 667 61.56 -69.47 -57.91
N ILE A 668 62.83 -69.17 -58.19
CA ILE A 668 63.32 -68.91 -59.53
C ILE A 668 64.09 -70.15 -59.96
N ASP A 669 63.64 -70.77 -61.06
CA ASP A 669 64.36 -71.88 -61.70
C ASP A 669 64.51 -71.62 -63.19
N THR A 670 65.74 -71.31 -63.59
CA THR A 670 66.08 -71.01 -64.99
C THR A 670 66.85 -72.15 -65.66
N ARG A 671 67.02 -73.27 -64.95
CA ARG A 671 67.95 -74.33 -65.33
C ARG A 671 67.19 -75.59 -65.72
N LEU A 672 67.39 -75.97 -66.98
CA LEU A 672 66.97 -77.26 -67.50
C LEU A 672 68.12 -77.89 -68.28
N SER A 673 68.46 -79.13 -67.94
CA SER A 673 69.48 -79.95 -68.61
C SER A 673 69.09 -80.25 -70.05
N GLU A 674 70.09 -80.41 -70.92
CA GLU A 674 69.84 -80.84 -72.29
C GLU A 674 69.57 -82.35 -72.31
N PRO A 675 68.40 -82.81 -72.77
CA PRO A 675 68.08 -84.24 -72.77
C PRO A 675 68.89 -84.96 -73.85
N VAL A 676 69.17 -86.24 -73.66
CA VAL A 676 69.90 -87.08 -74.64
C VAL A 676 69.01 -88.22 -75.11
N ILE A 677 68.99 -88.49 -76.42
CA ILE A 677 68.29 -89.66 -76.99
C ILE A 677 69.29 -90.56 -77.71
N THR A 678 69.19 -91.87 -77.45
CA THR A 678 70.06 -92.89 -78.05
C THR A 678 69.23 -94.07 -78.52
N LEU A 679 69.64 -94.69 -79.63
CA LEU A 679 69.12 -95.98 -80.05
C LEU A 679 69.54 -97.04 -79.01
N ASN A 680 68.60 -97.84 -78.53
CA ASN A 680 68.90 -98.86 -77.54
C ASN A 680 69.83 -99.93 -78.14
N SER A 681 70.88 -100.31 -77.40
CA SER A 681 71.91 -101.24 -77.89
C SER A 681 71.39 -102.63 -78.26
N ALA A 682 70.25 -103.05 -77.71
CA ALA A 682 69.58 -104.30 -78.10
C ALA A 682 68.94 -104.22 -79.51
N ASP A 683 68.61 -103.00 -79.93
CA ASP A 683 67.98 -102.71 -81.22
C ASP A 683 68.96 -102.12 -82.24
N ASP A 684 70.14 -101.71 -81.82
CA ASP A 684 71.25 -101.28 -82.68
C ASP A 684 71.96 -102.50 -83.30
N THR A 685 71.38 -103.01 -84.39
CA THR A 685 71.82 -104.27 -85.01
C THR A 685 72.95 -104.05 -86.00
N GLY A 686 74.03 -104.81 -85.87
CA GLY A 686 75.17 -104.71 -86.78
C GLY A 686 76.39 -104.14 -86.07
N VAL A 687 76.82 -102.94 -86.47
CA VAL A 687 77.95 -102.23 -85.84
C VAL A 687 77.40 -101.32 -84.74
N PRO A 688 77.73 -101.54 -83.46
CA PRO A 688 77.22 -100.70 -82.39
C PRO A 688 77.62 -99.22 -82.56
N GLY A 689 76.65 -98.32 -82.41
CA GLY A 689 76.79 -96.87 -82.42
C GLY A 689 76.76 -96.24 -83.81
N ASP A 690 76.45 -96.99 -84.87
CA ASP A 690 76.38 -96.46 -86.24
C ASP A 690 75.01 -95.88 -86.61
N GLY A 691 74.00 -96.05 -85.76
CA GLY A 691 72.65 -95.56 -85.97
C GLY A 691 71.87 -96.36 -87.02
N LEU A 692 72.30 -97.58 -87.36
CA LEU A 692 71.61 -98.47 -88.30
C LEU A 692 70.91 -99.60 -87.54
N THR A 693 69.70 -99.93 -87.97
CA THR A 693 68.95 -101.03 -87.36
C THR A 693 68.12 -101.81 -88.37
N SER A 694 68.10 -103.13 -88.20
CA SER A 694 67.19 -104.05 -88.89
C SER A 694 65.88 -104.26 -88.12
N ARG A 695 65.71 -103.58 -86.97
CA ARG A 695 64.45 -103.59 -86.22
C ARG A 695 63.51 -102.58 -86.83
N ALA A 696 62.36 -103.05 -87.31
CA ALA A 696 61.27 -102.17 -87.73
C ALA A 696 60.61 -101.42 -86.56
N GLN A 697 60.87 -101.80 -85.31
CA GLN A 697 60.40 -101.08 -84.11
C GLN A 697 61.54 -100.93 -83.11
N PRO A 698 62.49 -100.03 -83.36
CA PRO A 698 63.60 -99.80 -82.44
C PRO A 698 63.14 -99.08 -81.18
N SER A 699 63.68 -99.43 -80.03
CA SER A 699 63.52 -98.68 -78.78
C SER A 699 64.62 -97.63 -78.61
N PHE A 700 64.28 -96.51 -77.99
CA PHE A 700 65.15 -95.38 -77.74
C PHE A 700 65.16 -95.06 -76.27
N THR A 701 66.35 -94.89 -75.70
CA THR A 701 66.51 -94.49 -74.30
C THR A 701 66.71 -92.98 -74.25
N LEU A 702 65.91 -92.30 -73.42
CA LEU A 702 66.06 -90.89 -73.10
C LEU A 702 66.81 -90.76 -71.77
N GLN A 703 67.84 -89.93 -71.75
CA GLN A 703 68.73 -89.70 -70.60
C GLN A 703 68.81 -88.19 -70.31
N ASP A 704 69.38 -87.84 -69.16
CA ASP A 704 69.55 -86.45 -68.71
C ASP A 704 68.23 -85.65 -68.65
N ILE A 705 67.17 -86.33 -68.21
CA ILE A 705 65.87 -85.73 -67.91
C ILE A 705 65.87 -85.31 -66.44
N ASP A 706 65.80 -84.00 -66.17
CA ASP A 706 65.78 -83.48 -64.80
C ASP A 706 64.55 -83.95 -64.01
N ALA A 707 64.67 -83.94 -62.69
CA ALA A 707 63.65 -84.53 -61.81
C ALA A 707 62.34 -83.73 -61.77
N ASP A 708 62.40 -82.43 -62.05
CA ASP A 708 61.31 -81.47 -62.15
C ASP A 708 60.74 -81.36 -63.58
N VAL A 709 61.14 -82.24 -64.49
CA VAL A 709 60.51 -82.33 -65.83
C VAL A 709 59.08 -82.85 -65.70
N VAL A 710 58.11 -82.01 -66.06
CA VAL A 710 56.68 -82.34 -66.05
C VAL A 710 56.19 -82.89 -67.38
N ARG A 711 56.90 -82.63 -68.47
CA ARG A 711 56.53 -83.10 -69.81
C ARG A 711 57.75 -83.51 -70.63
N VAL A 712 57.70 -84.73 -71.19
CA VAL A 712 58.70 -85.26 -72.12
C VAL A 712 58.02 -85.65 -73.41
N THR A 713 58.54 -85.18 -74.55
CA THR A 713 58.05 -85.54 -75.87
C THR A 713 59.18 -85.95 -76.80
N VAL A 714 58.89 -86.83 -77.75
CA VAL A 714 59.81 -87.21 -78.83
C VAL A 714 59.16 -86.84 -80.16
N SER A 715 59.81 -85.97 -80.91
CA SER A 715 59.47 -85.71 -82.31
C SER A 715 60.27 -86.64 -83.22
N VAL A 716 59.60 -87.34 -84.12
CA VAL A 716 60.19 -88.23 -85.13
C VAL A 716 59.91 -87.64 -86.50
N GLU A 717 60.96 -87.37 -87.27
CA GLU A 717 60.88 -86.89 -88.64
C GLU A 717 61.23 -87.99 -89.65
N HIS A 718 60.34 -88.24 -90.61
CA HIS A 718 60.56 -89.17 -91.72
C HIS A 718 59.86 -88.68 -92.99
N GLY A 719 60.57 -88.71 -94.13
CA GLY A 719 59.99 -88.30 -95.43
C GLY A 719 59.50 -86.85 -95.47
N GLY A 720 60.04 -85.97 -94.63
CA GLY A 720 59.65 -84.56 -94.51
C GLY A 720 58.40 -84.30 -93.66
N ARG A 721 57.93 -85.29 -92.87
CA ARG A 721 56.85 -85.12 -91.88
C ARG A 721 57.39 -85.36 -90.48
N THR A 722 57.01 -84.52 -89.54
CA THR A 722 57.34 -84.65 -88.11
C THR A 722 56.09 -85.04 -87.34
N GLU A 723 56.16 -86.11 -86.56
CA GLU A 723 55.14 -86.51 -85.59
C GLU A 723 55.72 -86.41 -84.18
N THR A 724 54.94 -85.91 -83.22
CA THR A 724 55.37 -85.74 -81.83
C THR A 724 54.58 -86.65 -80.92
N PHE A 725 55.28 -87.34 -80.03
CA PHE A 725 54.73 -88.31 -79.11
C PHE A 725 55.05 -87.90 -77.68
N ASP A 726 54.06 -87.88 -76.79
CA ASP A 726 54.34 -87.79 -75.36
C ASP A 726 54.97 -89.10 -74.89
N VAL A 727 56.05 -89.00 -74.13
CA VAL A 727 56.73 -90.14 -73.51
C VAL A 727 56.39 -90.13 -72.04
N LEU A 728 56.06 -91.29 -71.49
CA LEU A 728 55.82 -91.47 -70.06
C LEU A 728 56.97 -92.27 -69.45
N GLN A 729 57.35 -91.93 -68.21
CA GLN A 729 58.38 -92.67 -67.50
C GLN A 729 57.87 -94.06 -67.10
N GLY A 730 58.55 -95.11 -67.56
CA GLY A 730 58.26 -96.49 -67.17
C GLY A 730 59.22 -97.02 -66.10
N ALA A 731 58.99 -98.24 -65.62
CA ALA A 731 59.89 -98.91 -64.65
C ALA A 731 61.34 -99.10 -65.15
N GLY A 732 61.56 -99.02 -66.47
CA GLY A 732 62.87 -99.08 -67.12
C GLY A 732 63.50 -97.71 -67.41
N GLY A 733 62.96 -96.63 -66.88
CA GLY A 733 63.35 -95.25 -67.21
C GLY A 733 62.52 -94.64 -68.34
N TRP A 734 63.01 -93.55 -68.92
CA TRP A 734 62.38 -92.90 -70.06
C TRP A 734 62.74 -93.63 -71.35
N ILE A 735 61.77 -94.33 -71.93
CA ILE A 735 61.97 -95.10 -73.16
C ILE A 735 60.88 -94.70 -74.16
N PHE A 736 61.29 -94.37 -75.38
CA PHE A 736 60.39 -94.21 -76.51
C PHE A 736 60.49 -95.43 -77.42
N THR A 737 59.35 -95.98 -77.83
CA THR A 737 59.29 -97.04 -78.84
C THR A 737 58.13 -96.72 -79.76
N PRO A 738 58.32 -96.68 -81.08
CA PRO A 738 57.26 -96.37 -82.01
C PRO A 738 56.20 -97.48 -81.98
N ALA A 739 54.93 -97.09 -81.83
CA ALA A 739 53.83 -98.04 -81.72
C ALA A 739 53.60 -98.84 -83.01
N ALA A 740 53.93 -98.26 -84.17
CA ALA A 740 53.86 -98.89 -85.49
C ALA A 740 55.27 -99.25 -86.00
N ALA A 741 55.34 -100.28 -86.85
CA ALA A 741 56.58 -100.63 -87.53
C ALA A 741 56.97 -99.55 -88.54
N TRP A 742 58.20 -99.07 -88.41
CA TRP A 742 58.86 -98.16 -89.34
C TRP A 742 59.23 -98.90 -90.62
N THR A 743 59.03 -98.23 -91.77
CA THR A 743 59.51 -98.68 -93.07
C THR A 743 61.00 -98.35 -93.24
N ASP A 744 61.69 -99.07 -94.15
CA ASP A 744 63.10 -98.78 -94.44
C ASP A 744 63.30 -97.30 -94.83
N GLY A 745 64.31 -96.66 -94.24
CA GLY A 745 64.61 -95.24 -94.47
C GLY A 745 65.24 -94.55 -93.26
N SER A 746 65.58 -93.28 -93.43
CA SER A 746 66.16 -92.44 -92.38
C SER A 746 65.07 -91.76 -91.54
N TYR A 747 65.26 -91.77 -90.23
CA TYR A 747 64.42 -91.15 -89.21
C TYR A 747 65.28 -90.24 -88.36
N THR A 748 64.83 -89.02 -88.10
CA THR A 748 65.50 -88.09 -87.18
C THR A 748 64.63 -87.92 -85.95
N LEU A 749 65.16 -88.28 -84.78
CA LEU A 749 64.45 -88.15 -83.51
C LEU A 749 65.00 -86.96 -82.71
N LYS A 750 64.11 -86.28 -82.00
CA LYS A 750 64.49 -85.19 -81.09
C LYS A 750 63.59 -85.20 -79.86
N VAL A 751 64.19 -85.14 -78.67
CA VAL A 751 63.47 -85.06 -77.40
C VAL A 751 63.22 -83.59 -77.08
N THR A 752 62.05 -83.27 -76.54
CA THR A 752 61.76 -81.99 -75.90
C THR A 752 61.30 -82.24 -74.48
N VAL A 753 61.91 -81.56 -73.51
CA VAL A 753 61.54 -81.59 -72.10
C VAL A 753 61.08 -80.21 -71.65
N GLU A 754 60.08 -80.18 -70.77
CA GLU A 754 59.56 -79.00 -70.10
C GLU A 754 59.49 -79.27 -68.58
N ASP A 755 60.03 -78.38 -67.76
CA ASP A 755 60.04 -78.50 -66.30
C ASP A 755 58.89 -77.75 -65.61
N GLU A 756 58.78 -77.92 -64.28
CA GLU A 756 57.77 -77.26 -63.44
C GLU A 756 57.78 -75.73 -63.61
N ALA A 757 58.94 -75.11 -63.86
CA ALA A 757 59.11 -73.67 -64.07
C ALA A 757 58.82 -73.23 -65.52
N GLY A 758 58.44 -74.17 -66.39
CA GLY A 758 58.18 -73.92 -67.81
C GLY A 758 59.43 -73.66 -68.65
N ASN A 759 60.63 -73.99 -68.16
CA ASN A 759 61.81 -74.04 -69.03
C ASN A 759 61.61 -75.13 -70.07
N ILE A 760 62.01 -74.87 -71.32
CA ILE A 760 61.97 -75.87 -72.40
C ILE A 760 63.38 -76.10 -72.93
N ARG A 761 63.75 -77.37 -73.07
CA ARG A 761 65.00 -77.80 -73.69
C ARG A 761 64.77 -78.92 -74.68
N HIS A 762 65.68 -79.03 -75.63
CA HIS A 762 65.63 -80.06 -76.66
C HIS A 762 66.95 -80.80 -76.76
N SER A 763 66.88 -82.08 -77.12
CA SER A 763 68.09 -82.86 -77.43
C SER A 763 68.70 -82.41 -78.76
N ALA A 764 69.97 -82.77 -78.95
CA ALA A 764 70.52 -82.94 -80.29
C ALA A 764 69.66 -83.96 -81.09
N PRO A 765 69.52 -83.79 -82.42
CA PRO A 765 68.84 -84.76 -83.26
C PRO A 765 69.62 -86.07 -83.33
N LEU A 766 68.91 -87.20 -83.24
CA LEU A 766 69.44 -88.53 -83.46
C LEU A 766 68.93 -89.07 -84.79
N ASP A 767 69.84 -89.25 -85.74
CA ASP A 767 69.54 -89.90 -87.00
C ASP A 767 69.66 -91.41 -86.87
N VAL A 768 68.59 -92.14 -87.18
CA VAL A 768 68.56 -93.60 -87.25
C VAL A 768 68.07 -94.03 -88.61
N LYS A 769 68.76 -94.99 -89.22
CA LYS A 769 68.32 -95.60 -90.48
C LYS A 769 67.84 -97.02 -90.23
N VAL A 770 66.56 -97.27 -90.56
CA VAL A 770 65.98 -98.61 -90.57
C VAL A 770 66.25 -99.26 -91.92
N ASP A 771 66.79 -100.47 -91.91
CA ASP A 771 67.03 -101.29 -93.11
C ASP A 771 66.77 -102.76 -92.76
N THR A 772 65.60 -103.27 -93.15
CA THR A 772 65.10 -104.59 -92.75
C THR A 772 65.45 -105.73 -93.73
N GLN A 773 66.21 -105.45 -94.80
CA GLN A 773 66.54 -106.41 -95.86
C GLN A 773 67.84 -107.19 -95.69
#